data_AF-A0A7S8DIN3-F1
#
_entry.id   AF-A0A7S8DIN3-F1
#
_cell.length_a   1.000
_cell.length_b   1.000
_cell.length_c   1.000
_cell.angle_alpha   90.00
_cell.angle_beta   90.00
_cell.angle_gamma   90.00
#
_symmetry.space_group_name_H-M   'P 1'
#
loop_
_entity.id
_entity.type
_entity.pdbx_description
1 polymer ?
#
loop_
_entity_poly.entity_id
_entity_poly.type
_entity_poly.pdbx_seq_one_letter_code
_entity_poly.pdbx_strand_id
1 'polypeptide(L)'
;MGFGHLAEVYVLATFLIRTCLYEALSYVWGFDNKPCSIIVNSGDLRIGSNLHAALSSLRHSTLERMIWIDALCINQDDMTEKGQQVQSMAKIYAKADCAIVWLGEAADESDRALLEICGAAVLQEVAAARHILIKCGLTEIDGYAFCSGLSALKLSYDNFERLRPLVTSVTYLIRGAILRPRHTGPLGGRFSLNIRPLSELVEMYHTRKATERRDKVYALLGMSSDDPTTAGLSIEYTLPWSQVFESLIKYTLSHSLSVKTWDDKEIAVIRSKGLVLVEVCSVERDHDWEDSQKVGIAWKHIYFERYRTSVWKVQASAKSIKEGDVVCLFQEAKNPTIIRPCGSYWVVIMISLPTGPIQQKNTMPQNEVRLNVDQFRSATCSRDLVLIWDWDTHSIESLNNEERRYENLVLEQFENDSLMEELHKIAILANMGLVLRDIRKDVKSEDYIRKVLAILEMTIRNGKHASSSTTCENNLDITSDMEGIVELFLHIKGGWLPLQWASEDGQDAIVKQILTKADPNMVDEEGRTPLSWASEKGFGAAVKVLLGTGAIDPDARDKAGWTPLLWAAKNGHEEIVKLLLSTKTVGPDTKEGNDETRGTGRTPLLLASEAGHMEVVRLLLETHKVDLGARDESGGTSLMWAVKNGHTDVVRLLLRTGTIHPNASEDGEVENEGGRTPLMWAASNGYEDIVRLLLDTRRVEPDSRDKSGRTAIAFAVESGVAAIVKLLLSTSRADPEVPDKDGRTPLMLAAEGGFEEVVQLLLNTNKVNINSKDKRGRTPLFLAAKNGHEHIVSILAERNELTYQELQRQVPITSNHESFLNIKDDDYFEDRCKQLFSNVQHWVTRFSRAGDMRTSRRRDEIDDEVVDSLEAVLISQLDERDDDPAPGLPARLTSGINDEKIIDRLDNVMLDGTDVDLYLYDRLRRRDVFTAIIMGMLWEYTFTRYLFGLNRETRQVLKSLERQLPGPPEARRKWRAITLTLLSQREIARLQLGLDAEAVTNTIFQTLCAILSPPNNIQDHLRAQLHLVVLEAAELSVEIRTQKAEYMMLPPLSPEYDANGDLTATAFFNPHLMNECSAGTEISNEDLQAHEVVVRMALFPLLVKKGGDDGVGDDEMVVFPAQVLIAPQDTDEAKAMAVPENSEKEKGLEVAAVSADNISQVTETSSEDSILETSDISQKEILEPGRTELSNSGPGNRRLGWVREILAKVRK
;
A
#
# COMPACT_ATOMS: atom_id res chain seq x y z
N MET A 1 -59.79 -35.19 -33.66
CA MET A 1 -60.04 -34.87 -35.09
C MET A 1 -58.73 -34.36 -35.64
N GLY A 2 -58.19 -35.06 -36.63
CA GLY A 2 -56.81 -34.89 -37.09
C GLY A 2 -56.60 -33.59 -37.86
N PHE A 3 -55.58 -32.85 -37.44
CA PHE A 3 -54.92 -31.82 -38.24
C PHE A 3 -53.53 -32.33 -38.65
N GLY A 4 -53.48 -33.55 -39.21
CA GLY A 4 -52.41 -33.91 -40.13
C GLY A 4 -52.73 -33.28 -41.48
N HIS A 5 -51.73 -32.72 -42.16
CA HIS A 5 -51.77 -32.08 -43.50
C HIS A 5 -51.73 -30.54 -43.61
N LEU A 6 -51.06 -29.80 -42.72
CA LEU A 6 -50.61 -28.43 -43.04
C LEU A 6 -49.08 -28.22 -43.02
N ALA A 7 -48.29 -29.29 -42.97
CA ALA A 7 -46.82 -29.23 -43.07
C ALA A 7 -46.25 -30.01 -44.27
N GLU A 8 -47.06 -30.31 -45.30
CA GLU A 8 -46.53 -30.61 -46.63
C GLU A 8 -46.49 -29.32 -47.45
N VAL A 9 -45.29 -28.76 -47.56
CA VAL A 9 -44.71 -28.15 -48.76
C VAL A 9 -45.73 -27.91 -49.88
N TYR A 10 -46.42 -26.76 -49.86
CA TYR A 10 -46.86 -26.16 -51.12
C TYR A 10 -45.61 -25.61 -51.82
N VAL A 11 -45.00 -26.54 -52.56
CA VAL A 11 -44.20 -26.39 -53.76
C VAL A 11 -43.84 -24.94 -54.11
N LEU A 12 -42.56 -24.66 -53.93
CA LEU A 12 -41.76 -23.55 -54.46
C LEU A 12 -41.67 -23.59 -56.01
N ALA A 13 -42.76 -23.88 -56.71
CA ALA A 13 -42.80 -23.84 -58.17
C ALA A 13 -44.12 -23.25 -58.67
N THR A 14 -43.95 -22.25 -59.53
CA THR A 14 -44.95 -21.62 -60.40
C THR A 14 -46.06 -20.82 -59.73
N PHE A 15 -45.74 -19.59 -59.30
CA PHE A 15 -46.59 -18.43 -59.62
C PHE A 15 -45.75 -17.18 -59.84
N LEU A 16 -46.03 -16.48 -60.94
CA LEU A 16 -45.40 -15.23 -61.34
C LEU A 16 -45.55 -14.16 -60.26
N ILE A 17 -44.41 -13.54 -59.91
CA ILE A 17 -44.21 -12.13 -59.49
C ILE A 17 -45.46 -11.44 -58.91
N ARG A 18 -45.66 -11.61 -57.61
CA ARG A 18 -45.94 -10.48 -56.71
C ARG A 18 -45.01 -10.61 -55.50
N THR A 19 -44.26 -9.55 -55.24
CA THR A 19 -43.28 -9.42 -54.16
C THR A 19 -43.98 -9.36 -52.80
N CYS A 20 -44.31 -10.51 -52.21
CA CYS A 20 -44.64 -10.59 -50.79
C CYS A 20 -43.36 -10.97 -50.03
N LEU A 21 -42.85 -10.06 -49.20
CA LEU A 21 -41.69 -10.28 -48.32
C LEU A 21 -42.10 -11.29 -47.22
N TYR A 22 -41.26 -12.30 -46.98
CA TYR A 22 -41.52 -13.31 -45.94
C TYR A 22 -40.95 -12.82 -44.60
N GLU A 23 -41.82 -12.62 -43.61
CA GLU A 23 -41.42 -12.16 -42.27
C GLU A 23 -41.64 -13.29 -41.23
N ALA A 24 -40.70 -13.49 -40.32
CA ALA A 24 -40.87 -14.38 -39.17
C ALA A 24 -41.14 -13.55 -37.91
N LEU A 25 -42.12 -13.93 -37.10
CA LEU A 25 -42.49 -13.22 -35.87
C LEU A 25 -42.08 -14.03 -34.63
N SER A 26 -41.20 -13.45 -33.83
CA SER A 26 -40.88 -13.88 -32.46
C SER A 26 -41.52 -12.88 -31.48
N TYR A 27 -42.19 -13.36 -30.43
CA TYR A 27 -42.88 -12.50 -29.47
C TYR A 27 -42.69 -12.99 -28.04
N VAL A 28 -42.70 -12.07 -27.07
CA VAL A 28 -42.62 -12.40 -25.64
C VAL A 28 -43.94 -13.02 -25.19
N TRP A 29 -43.88 -14.22 -24.60
CA TRP A 29 -45.05 -14.78 -23.90
C TRP A 29 -45.30 -13.95 -22.65
N GLY A 30 -46.38 -13.16 -22.64
CA GLY A 30 -46.76 -12.34 -21.49
C GLY A 30 -47.19 -13.20 -20.31
N PHE A 31 -46.91 -12.75 -19.08
CA PHE A 31 -47.46 -13.37 -17.87
C PHE A 31 -48.98 -13.15 -17.84
N ASP A 32 -49.70 -14.27 -17.73
CA ASP A 32 -51.14 -14.41 -17.49
C ASP A 32 -52.04 -13.37 -18.14
N ASN A 33 -52.58 -13.65 -19.34
CA ASN A 33 -53.71 -12.84 -19.83
C ASN A 33 -54.69 -13.59 -20.74
N LYS A 34 -55.96 -13.25 -20.51
CA LYS A 34 -57.19 -13.73 -21.16
C LYS A 34 -57.00 -14.07 -22.65
N PRO A 35 -57.39 -15.28 -23.10
CA PRO A 35 -57.27 -15.66 -24.51
C PRO A 35 -58.14 -14.75 -25.38
N CYS A 36 -57.50 -14.10 -26.36
CA CYS A 36 -58.15 -13.33 -27.41
C CYS A 36 -58.40 -14.24 -28.62
N SER A 37 -59.46 -14.03 -29.38
CA SER A 37 -59.79 -14.89 -30.50
C SER A 37 -59.46 -14.22 -31.83
N ILE A 38 -58.87 -14.98 -32.76
CA ILE A 38 -58.61 -14.54 -34.13
C ILE A 38 -59.31 -15.47 -35.12
N ILE A 39 -59.86 -14.88 -36.18
CA ILE A 39 -60.52 -15.62 -37.24
C ILE A 39 -59.47 -16.06 -38.25
N VAL A 40 -59.28 -17.37 -38.38
CA VAL A 40 -58.51 -18.00 -39.47
C VAL A 40 -59.53 -18.72 -40.35
N ASN A 41 -59.28 -18.81 -41.66
CA ASN A 41 -60.17 -19.24 -42.77
C ASN A 41 -61.18 -20.40 -42.55
N SER A 42 -61.20 -21.11 -41.42
CA SER A 42 -62.24 -22.09 -41.04
C SER A 42 -62.56 -22.21 -39.54
N GLY A 43 -62.16 -21.26 -38.67
CA GLY A 43 -62.50 -21.31 -37.25
C GLY A 43 -61.92 -20.17 -36.39
N ASP A 44 -62.44 -20.06 -35.16
CA ASP A 44 -62.00 -19.09 -34.15
C ASP A 44 -60.81 -19.69 -33.36
N LEU A 45 -59.62 -19.14 -33.53
CA LEU A 45 -58.38 -19.60 -32.89
C LEU A 45 -58.07 -18.71 -31.68
N ARG A 46 -57.96 -19.30 -30.50
CA ARG A 46 -57.63 -18.59 -29.26
C ARG A 46 -56.13 -18.40 -29.13
N ILE A 47 -55.70 -17.15 -28.98
CA ILE A 47 -54.30 -16.74 -28.88
C ILE A 47 -54.10 -15.86 -27.64
N GLY A 48 -52.87 -15.79 -27.14
CA GLY A 48 -52.53 -14.89 -26.03
C GLY A 48 -52.69 -13.41 -26.40
N SER A 49 -52.97 -12.56 -25.41
CA SER A 49 -53.17 -11.12 -25.61
C SER A 49 -51.99 -10.42 -26.30
N ASN A 50 -50.75 -10.81 -25.99
CA ASN A 50 -49.56 -10.19 -26.59
C ASN A 50 -49.39 -10.58 -28.07
N LEU A 51 -49.71 -11.84 -28.44
CA LEU A 51 -49.70 -12.26 -29.84
C LEU A 51 -50.82 -11.56 -30.62
N HIS A 52 -51.99 -11.38 -29.99
CA HIS A 52 -53.08 -10.61 -30.60
C HIS A 52 -52.68 -9.16 -30.86
N ALA A 53 -51.99 -8.51 -29.91
CA ALA A 53 -51.46 -7.16 -30.08
C ALA A 53 -50.41 -7.09 -31.20
N ALA A 54 -49.44 -8.01 -31.22
CA ALA A 54 -48.43 -8.10 -32.27
C ALA A 54 -49.05 -8.25 -33.67
N LEU A 55 -50.01 -9.18 -33.82
CA LEU A 55 -50.70 -9.40 -35.09
C LEU A 55 -51.59 -8.22 -35.49
N SER A 56 -52.20 -7.55 -34.52
CA SER A 56 -53.01 -6.36 -34.78
C SER A 56 -52.16 -5.17 -35.24
N SER A 57 -50.96 -4.99 -34.68
CA SER A 57 -50.00 -3.96 -35.08
C SER A 57 -49.37 -4.23 -36.46
N LEU A 58 -49.13 -5.51 -36.79
CA LEU A 58 -48.57 -5.91 -38.08
C LEU A 58 -49.60 -5.91 -39.22
N ARG A 59 -50.90 -5.79 -38.92
CA ARG A 59 -51.96 -5.68 -39.92
C ARG A 59 -51.94 -4.31 -40.59
N HIS A 60 -51.56 -4.29 -41.86
CA HIS A 60 -51.73 -3.12 -42.72
C HIS A 60 -52.97 -3.29 -43.60
N SER A 61 -53.82 -2.27 -43.72
CA SER A 61 -55.10 -2.36 -44.46
C SER A 61 -54.93 -2.50 -45.99
N THR A 62 -53.71 -2.35 -46.50
CA THR A 62 -53.41 -2.23 -47.94
C THR A 62 -52.40 -3.24 -48.48
N LEU A 63 -51.80 -4.08 -47.63
CA LEU A 63 -50.74 -5.02 -48.02
C LEU A 63 -50.97 -6.41 -47.44
N GLU A 64 -51.01 -7.42 -48.32
CA GLU A 64 -51.02 -8.83 -47.93
C GLU A 64 -49.60 -9.24 -47.48
N ARG A 65 -49.48 -9.76 -46.25
CA ARG A 65 -48.22 -10.19 -45.64
C ARG A 65 -48.28 -11.67 -45.27
N MET A 66 -47.18 -12.38 -45.48
CA MET A 66 -46.99 -13.75 -45.00
C MET A 66 -46.10 -13.72 -43.76
N ILE A 67 -46.66 -14.07 -42.60
CA ILE A 67 -45.96 -14.05 -41.32
C ILE A 67 -45.89 -15.48 -40.76
N TRP A 68 -44.66 -15.97 -40.56
CA TRP A 68 -44.43 -17.22 -39.84
C TRP A 68 -44.44 -16.97 -38.34
N ILE A 69 -45.29 -17.67 -37.60
CA ILE A 69 -45.44 -17.53 -36.16
C ILE A 69 -45.19 -18.89 -35.54
N ASP A 70 -44.11 -18.99 -34.79
CA ASP A 70 -43.63 -20.23 -34.18
C ASP A 70 -44.67 -20.90 -33.25
N ALA A 71 -45.43 -20.11 -32.50
CA ALA A 71 -46.17 -20.61 -31.34
C ALA A 71 -47.64 -21.04 -31.59
N LEU A 72 -48.15 -21.11 -32.83
CA LEU A 72 -49.61 -21.22 -33.04
C LEU A 72 -50.23 -22.61 -33.10
N CYS A 73 -49.50 -23.72 -33.19
CA CYS A 73 -50.07 -25.08 -33.09
C CYS A 73 -48.95 -26.13 -32.95
N ILE A 74 -48.53 -26.49 -31.73
CA ILE A 74 -47.67 -27.67 -31.50
C ILE A 74 -48.28 -28.51 -30.38
N ASN A 75 -48.38 -29.81 -30.61
CA ASN A 75 -48.65 -30.75 -29.54
C ASN A 75 -47.39 -30.99 -28.69
N GLN A 76 -47.31 -30.36 -27.51
CA GLN A 76 -46.17 -30.52 -26.60
C GLN A 76 -46.02 -31.95 -26.05
N ASP A 77 -47.06 -32.79 -26.20
CA ASP A 77 -47.05 -34.18 -25.75
C ASP A 77 -46.50 -35.15 -26.82
N ASP A 78 -46.25 -34.70 -28.05
CA ASP A 78 -45.65 -35.52 -29.11
C ASP A 78 -44.15 -35.18 -29.30
N MET A 79 -43.29 -36.07 -28.80
CA MET A 79 -41.83 -35.94 -28.89
C MET A 79 -41.30 -35.97 -30.33
N THR A 80 -42.01 -36.59 -31.27
CA THR A 80 -41.62 -36.65 -32.68
C THR A 80 -41.93 -35.34 -33.37
N GLU A 81 -43.13 -34.79 -33.14
CA GLU A 81 -43.54 -33.46 -33.64
C GLU A 81 -42.62 -32.37 -33.06
N LYS A 82 -42.32 -32.45 -31.76
CA LYS A 82 -41.38 -31.55 -31.08
C LYS A 82 -39.97 -31.63 -31.68
N GLY A 83 -39.47 -32.85 -31.94
CA GLY A 83 -38.18 -33.06 -32.59
C GLY A 83 -38.12 -32.46 -34.01
N GLN A 84 -39.16 -32.67 -34.83
CA GLN A 84 -39.24 -32.09 -36.18
C GLN A 84 -39.32 -30.56 -36.18
N GLN A 85 -39.98 -29.98 -35.17
CA GLN A 85 -40.07 -28.53 -35.01
C GLN A 85 -38.72 -27.91 -34.66
N VAL A 86 -38.01 -28.45 -33.65
CA VAL A 86 -36.66 -27.96 -33.29
C VAL A 86 -35.73 -28.04 -34.50
N GLN A 87 -35.89 -29.07 -35.34
CA GLN A 87 -35.13 -29.21 -36.58
C GLN A 87 -35.48 -28.19 -37.68
N SER A 88 -36.66 -27.58 -37.60
CA SER A 88 -37.20 -26.66 -38.60
C SER A 88 -37.04 -25.18 -38.19
N MET A 89 -36.94 -24.90 -36.89
CA MET A 89 -36.90 -23.54 -36.32
C MET A 89 -35.77 -22.68 -36.89
N ALA A 90 -34.54 -23.16 -36.72
CA ALA A 90 -33.33 -22.57 -37.26
C ALA A 90 -33.46 -22.31 -38.78
N LYS A 91 -34.02 -23.27 -39.52
CA LYS A 91 -34.23 -23.16 -40.98
C LYS A 91 -35.28 -22.11 -41.35
N ILE A 92 -36.32 -21.91 -40.54
CA ILE A 92 -37.36 -20.90 -40.77
C ILE A 92 -36.76 -19.50 -40.62
N TYR A 93 -36.09 -19.21 -39.51
CA TYR A 93 -35.47 -17.89 -39.28
C TYR A 93 -34.35 -17.59 -40.29
N ALA A 94 -33.56 -18.59 -40.68
CA ALA A 94 -32.52 -18.42 -41.71
C ALA A 94 -33.07 -18.13 -43.11
N LYS A 95 -34.31 -18.55 -43.42
CA LYS A 95 -34.99 -18.32 -44.70
C LYS A 95 -35.85 -17.05 -44.73
N ALA A 96 -36.23 -16.50 -43.58
CA ALA A 96 -37.01 -15.28 -43.51
C ALA A 96 -36.23 -14.07 -44.05
N ASP A 97 -36.92 -13.17 -44.76
CA ASP A 97 -36.32 -11.92 -45.23
C ASP A 97 -36.05 -10.97 -44.06
N CYS A 98 -36.92 -11.02 -43.04
CA CYS A 98 -36.81 -10.25 -41.80
C CYS A 98 -37.40 -11.07 -40.63
N ALA A 99 -36.71 -11.08 -39.49
CA ALA A 99 -37.26 -11.58 -38.23
C ALA A 99 -37.68 -10.41 -37.34
N ILE A 100 -38.96 -10.35 -37.03
CA ILE A 100 -39.58 -9.33 -36.18
C ILE A 100 -39.61 -9.85 -34.76
N VAL A 101 -39.00 -9.12 -33.83
CA VAL A 101 -39.06 -9.39 -32.39
C VAL A 101 -40.02 -8.39 -31.75
N TRP A 102 -41.15 -8.88 -31.25
CA TRP A 102 -42.19 -8.09 -30.59
C TRP A 102 -42.05 -8.14 -29.07
N LEU A 103 -41.82 -6.98 -28.45
CA LEU A 103 -41.62 -6.86 -26.99
C LEU A 103 -42.92 -6.60 -26.22
N GLY A 104 -43.90 -5.91 -26.78
CA GLY A 104 -45.18 -5.56 -26.10
C GLY A 104 -45.63 -4.12 -26.36
N GLU A 105 -46.77 -3.70 -25.81
CA GLU A 105 -47.36 -2.35 -26.02
C GLU A 105 -46.98 -1.29 -24.97
N ALA A 106 -46.40 -1.64 -23.82
CA ALA A 106 -45.89 -0.65 -22.85
C ALA A 106 -44.82 -1.28 -21.93
N ALA A 107 -43.56 -0.92 -22.17
CA ALA A 107 -42.50 -1.06 -21.18
C ALA A 107 -42.09 0.36 -20.76
N ASP A 108 -42.89 0.98 -19.88
CA ASP A 108 -42.66 2.33 -19.36
C ASP A 108 -41.39 2.43 -18.48
N GLU A 109 -40.72 1.30 -18.24
CA GLU A 109 -39.44 1.18 -17.54
C GLU A 109 -38.44 0.45 -18.45
N SER A 110 -37.31 1.10 -18.77
CA SER A 110 -36.22 0.55 -19.59
C SER A 110 -35.72 -0.82 -19.10
N ASP A 111 -35.85 -1.06 -17.79
CA ASP A 111 -35.36 -2.26 -17.11
C ASP A 111 -36.29 -3.46 -17.37
N ARG A 112 -37.59 -3.21 -17.57
CA ARG A 112 -38.58 -4.24 -17.88
C ARG A 112 -38.48 -4.69 -19.33
N ALA A 113 -38.18 -3.79 -20.27
CA ALA A 113 -37.89 -4.14 -21.66
C ALA A 113 -36.66 -5.07 -21.77
N LEU A 114 -35.64 -4.88 -20.93
CA LEU A 114 -34.45 -5.73 -20.87
C LEU A 114 -34.73 -7.12 -20.31
N LEU A 115 -35.55 -7.20 -19.25
CA LEU A 115 -36.05 -8.45 -18.70
C LEU A 115 -36.91 -9.21 -19.72
N GLU A 116 -37.72 -8.51 -20.52
CA GLU A 116 -38.56 -9.09 -21.57
C GLU A 116 -37.74 -9.57 -22.78
N ILE A 117 -36.67 -8.86 -23.17
CA ILE A 117 -35.67 -9.34 -24.13
C ILE A 117 -35.01 -10.62 -23.61
N CYS A 118 -34.57 -10.66 -22.35
CA CYS A 118 -34.00 -11.87 -21.77
C CYS A 118 -35.04 -13.00 -21.59
N GLY A 119 -36.33 -12.65 -21.53
CA GLY A 119 -37.46 -13.57 -21.35
C GLY A 119 -38.01 -14.14 -22.66
N ALA A 120 -37.77 -13.51 -23.81
CA ALA A 120 -38.11 -14.07 -25.11
C ALA A 120 -37.22 -15.29 -25.40
N ALA A 121 -37.76 -16.48 -25.14
CA ALA A 121 -37.09 -17.78 -25.22
C ALA A 121 -36.43 -18.13 -26.59
N VAL A 122 -36.55 -17.27 -27.61
CA VAL A 122 -36.26 -17.57 -29.03
C VAL A 122 -35.18 -16.65 -29.64
N LEU A 123 -34.62 -15.70 -28.90
CA LEU A 123 -33.69 -14.71 -29.46
C LEU A 123 -32.39 -15.28 -30.04
N GLN A 124 -31.91 -16.43 -29.55
CA GLN A 124 -30.77 -17.12 -30.15
C GLN A 124 -31.06 -17.59 -31.59
N GLU A 125 -32.26 -18.14 -31.83
CA GLU A 125 -32.68 -18.62 -33.16
C GLU A 125 -33.05 -17.46 -34.09
N VAL A 126 -33.62 -16.37 -33.55
CA VAL A 126 -33.84 -15.12 -34.31
C VAL A 126 -32.53 -14.60 -34.87
N ALA A 127 -31.43 -14.79 -34.12
CA ALA A 127 -30.13 -14.41 -34.62
C ALA A 127 -29.73 -15.20 -35.87
N ALA A 128 -30.36 -16.32 -36.24
CA ALA A 128 -30.20 -16.99 -37.55
C ALA A 128 -30.60 -16.09 -38.73
N ALA A 129 -31.54 -15.17 -38.53
CA ALA A 129 -32.06 -14.29 -39.57
C ALA A 129 -31.02 -13.30 -40.07
N ARG A 130 -31.22 -12.79 -41.30
CA ARG A 130 -30.32 -11.83 -41.97
C ARG A 130 -30.58 -10.40 -41.55
N HIS A 131 -31.84 -10.09 -41.27
CA HIS A 131 -32.31 -8.78 -40.83
C HIS A 131 -33.24 -8.97 -39.65
N ILE A 132 -32.98 -8.26 -38.56
CA ILE A 132 -33.72 -8.40 -37.31
C ILE A 132 -34.31 -7.03 -37.00
N LEU A 133 -35.62 -6.98 -36.81
CA LEU A 133 -36.35 -5.76 -36.50
C LEU A 133 -36.97 -5.89 -35.11
N ILE A 134 -36.66 -4.96 -34.21
CA ILE A 134 -37.20 -4.94 -32.86
C ILE A 134 -38.37 -3.96 -32.81
N LYS A 135 -39.53 -4.45 -32.38
CA LYS A 135 -40.77 -3.68 -32.27
C LYS A 135 -41.24 -3.58 -30.82
N CYS A 136 -41.47 -2.35 -30.39
CA CYS A 136 -42.08 -2.01 -29.10
C CYS A 136 -43.28 -1.08 -29.38
N GLY A 137 -44.50 -1.62 -29.28
CA GLY A 137 -45.71 -0.93 -29.71
C GLY A 137 -45.63 -0.47 -31.18
N LEU A 138 -45.65 0.84 -31.41
CA LEU A 138 -45.55 1.47 -32.74
C LEU A 138 -44.11 1.81 -33.15
N THR A 139 -43.13 1.65 -32.26
CA THR A 139 -41.73 2.00 -32.54
C THR A 139 -40.99 0.83 -33.16
N GLU A 140 -40.33 1.09 -34.29
CA GLU A 140 -39.47 0.13 -35.00
C GLU A 140 -38.00 0.52 -34.85
N ILE A 141 -37.16 -0.43 -34.44
CA ILE A 141 -35.72 -0.22 -34.27
C ILE A 141 -34.98 -1.36 -34.97
N ASP A 142 -33.99 -1.02 -35.80
CA ASP A 142 -33.07 -2.00 -36.40
C ASP A 142 -32.33 -2.78 -35.30
N GLY A 143 -32.22 -4.10 -35.44
CA GLY A 143 -31.65 -4.97 -34.43
C GLY A 143 -30.19 -4.65 -34.10
N TYR A 144 -29.38 -4.24 -35.09
CA TYR A 144 -28.00 -3.81 -34.87
C TYR A 144 -27.96 -2.46 -34.14
N ALA A 145 -28.78 -1.50 -34.54
CA ALA A 145 -28.89 -0.19 -33.89
C ALA A 145 -29.37 -0.30 -32.43
N PHE A 146 -30.38 -1.15 -32.20
CA PHE A 146 -30.89 -1.46 -30.87
C PHE A 146 -29.79 -2.07 -29.98
N CYS A 147 -29.11 -3.11 -30.47
CA CYS A 147 -28.01 -3.77 -29.76
C CYS A 147 -26.83 -2.84 -29.50
N SER A 148 -26.50 -1.94 -30.45
CA SER A 148 -25.42 -0.96 -30.30
C SER A 148 -25.75 0.11 -29.26
N GLY A 149 -27.01 0.59 -29.25
CA GLY A 149 -27.50 1.52 -28.25
C GLY A 149 -27.48 0.92 -26.84
N LEU A 150 -27.79 -0.37 -26.70
CA LEU A 150 -27.80 -1.04 -25.42
C LEU A 150 -26.42 -1.06 -24.72
N SER A 151 -25.33 -1.24 -25.49
CA SER A 151 -23.97 -1.15 -24.94
C SER A 151 -23.55 0.28 -24.58
N ALA A 152 -24.12 1.31 -25.23
CA ALA A 152 -23.78 2.71 -24.97
C ALA A 152 -24.49 3.30 -23.75
N LEU A 153 -25.63 2.73 -23.33
CA LEU A 153 -26.51 3.29 -22.31
C LEU A 153 -25.97 3.21 -20.87
N LYS A 154 -24.80 2.58 -20.61
CA LYS A 154 -24.18 2.41 -19.26
C LYS A 154 -25.23 2.20 -18.15
N LEU A 155 -26.18 1.30 -18.39
CA LEU A 155 -27.29 1.02 -17.47
C LEU A 155 -26.70 0.69 -16.08
N SER A 156 -27.32 1.14 -15.00
CA SER A 156 -26.82 0.88 -13.64
C SER A 156 -26.97 -0.61 -13.31
N TYR A 157 -25.94 -1.39 -13.61
CA TYR A 157 -25.97 -2.86 -13.57
C TYR A 157 -25.80 -3.47 -12.16
N ASP A 158 -26.03 -2.72 -11.09
CA ASP A 158 -25.79 -3.22 -9.73
C ASP A 158 -26.87 -4.21 -9.24
N ASN A 159 -28.06 -4.20 -9.86
CA ASN A 159 -29.17 -5.08 -9.47
C ASN A 159 -29.35 -6.35 -10.34
N PHE A 160 -28.56 -6.53 -11.42
CA PHE A 160 -28.82 -7.58 -12.44
C PHE A 160 -27.57 -8.33 -12.91
N GLU A 161 -26.63 -8.62 -12.00
CA GLU A 161 -25.40 -9.36 -12.32
C GLU A 161 -25.65 -10.71 -13.03
N ARG A 162 -26.80 -11.35 -12.74
CA ARG A 162 -27.25 -12.61 -13.34
C ARG A 162 -27.69 -12.50 -14.82
N LEU A 163 -28.15 -11.34 -15.29
CA LEU A 163 -28.67 -11.16 -16.65
C LEU A 163 -27.61 -10.62 -17.62
N ARG A 164 -26.46 -10.18 -17.12
CA ARG A 164 -25.40 -9.57 -17.93
C ARG A 164 -24.84 -10.55 -18.99
N PRO A 165 -24.48 -11.81 -18.68
CA PRO A 165 -23.99 -12.75 -19.70
C PRO A 165 -25.04 -13.11 -20.77
N LEU A 166 -26.32 -13.14 -20.36
CA LEU A 166 -27.48 -13.37 -21.22
C LEU A 166 -27.62 -12.29 -22.29
N VAL A 167 -27.63 -11.02 -21.86
CA VAL A 167 -27.76 -9.86 -22.75
C VAL A 167 -26.57 -9.78 -23.71
N THR A 168 -25.34 -9.95 -23.21
CA THR A 168 -24.13 -9.89 -24.02
C THR A 168 -24.12 -10.94 -25.13
N SER A 169 -24.48 -12.19 -24.83
CA SER A 169 -24.44 -13.30 -25.80
C SER A 169 -25.48 -13.11 -26.92
N VAL A 170 -26.68 -12.64 -26.58
CA VAL A 170 -27.75 -12.36 -27.56
C VAL A 170 -27.40 -11.14 -28.43
N THR A 171 -26.88 -10.07 -27.81
CA THR A 171 -26.44 -8.86 -28.51
C THR A 171 -25.37 -9.17 -29.55
N TYR A 172 -24.41 -10.04 -29.20
CA TYR A 172 -23.34 -10.48 -30.10
C TYR A 172 -23.88 -11.19 -31.34
N LEU A 173 -24.77 -12.18 -31.16
CA LEU A 173 -25.32 -12.93 -32.28
C LEU A 173 -26.18 -12.05 -33.21
N ILE A 174 -26.96 -11.12 -32.66
CA ILE A 174 -27.79 -10.18 -33.43
C ILE A 174 -26.94 -9.20 -34.22
N ARG A 175 -25.86 -8.67 -33.64
CA ARG A 175 -24.93 -7.80 -34.39
C ARG A 175 -24.26 -8.54 -35.55
N GLY A 176 -23.93 -9.80 -35.36
CA GLY A 176 -23.36 -10.66 -36.41
C GLY A 176 -24.34 -11.01 -37.54
N ALA A 177 -25.65 -10.78 -37.38
CA ALA A 177 -26.66 -11.08 -38.40
C ALA A 177 -26.46 -10.29 -39.70
N ILE A 178 -26.07 -9.01 -39.60
CA ILE A 178 -25.93 -8.11 -40.75
C ILE A 178 -24.78 -8.49 -41.70
N LEU A 179 -23.77 -9.21 -41.17
CA LEU A 179 -22.58 -9.61 -41.92
C LEU A 179 -22.77 -10.93 -42.69
N ARG A 180 -23.97 -11.51 -42.67
CA ARG A 180 -24.23 -12.82 -43.29
C ARG A 180 -24.53 -12.69 -44.79
N PRO A 181 -24.08 -13.65 -45.62
CA PRO A 181 -24.28 -13.57 -47.07
C PRO A 181 -25.77 -13.58 -47.47
N ARG A 182 -26.15 -12.70 -48.42
CA ARG A 182 -27.54 -12.57 -48.94
C ARG A 182 -28.02 -13.77 -49.80
N HIS A 183 -27.13 -14.68 -50.20
CA HIS A 183 -27.47 -15.84 -51.02
C HIS A 183 -26.89 -17.11 -50.42
N THR A 184 -27.73 -17.96 -49.85
CA THR A 184 -27.40 -19.35 -49.53
C THR A 184 -27.66 -20.18 -50.78
N GLY A 185 -26.63 -20.81 -51.34
CA GLY A 185 -26.81 -21.87 -52.35
C GLY A 185 -27.66 -23.02 -51.81
N PRO A 186 -28.12 -23.95 -52.66
CA PRO A 186 -29.01 -25.03 -52.23
C PRO A 186 -28.30 -25.92 -51.19
N LEU A 187 -28.61 -25.71 -49.90
CA LEU A 187 -28.14 -26.58 -48.82
C LEU A 187 -28.89 -27.91 -48.90
N GLY A 188 -28.26 -28.90 -49.53
CA GLY A 188 -28.69 -30.29 -49.42
C GLY A 188 -28.49 -30.80 -47.99
N GLY A 189 -29.58 -31.27 -47.37
CA GLY A 189 -29.60 -32.21 -46.24
C GLY A 189 -28.93 -31.83 -44.90
N ARG A 190 -28.11 -30.77 -44.83
CA ARG A 190 -27.35 -30.44 -43.62
C ARG A 190 -28.22 -29.75 -42.56
N PHE A 191 -28.05 -30.19 -41.31
CA PHE A 191 -28.74 -29.69 -40.12
C PHE A 191 -28.26 -28.29 -39.67
N SER A 192 -27.05 -27.92 -40.08
CA SER A 192 -26.28 -26.76 -39.63
C SER A 192 -26.56 -25.48 -40.41
N LEU A 193 -26.76 -24.36 -39.70
CA LEU A 193 -26.87 -23.02 -40.26
C LEU A 193 -25.52 -22.32 -40.50
N ASN A 194 -24.40 -23.00 -40.21
CA ASN A 194 -23.04 -22.47 -40.36
C ASN A 194 -22.81 -21.12 -39.65
N ILE A 195 -23.33 -20.98 -38.42
CA ILE A 195 -23.20 -19.73 -37.64
C ILE A 195 -21.85 -19.71 -36.89
N ARG A 196 -21.59 -20.70 -36.02
CA ARG A 196 -20.35 -20.84 -35.23
C ARG A 196 -20.08 -22.30 -34.84
N PRO A 197 -18.82 -22.68 -34.50
CA PRO A 197 -18.53 -23.99 -33.96
C PRO A 197 -19.33 -24.28 -32.69
N LEU A 198 -19.70 -25.54 -32.47
CA LEU A 198 -20.47 -25.96 -31.30
C LEU A 198 -19.71 -25.66 -30.00
N SER A 199 -18.37 -25.75 -30.01
CA SER A 199 -17.53 -25.42 -28.86
C SER A 199 -17.61 -23.96 -28.41
N GLU A 200 -17.97 -23.03 -29.31
CA GLU A 200 -18.24 -21.62 -28.96
C GLU A 200 -19.70 -21.41 -28.53
N LEU A 201 -20.64 -22.13 -29.16
CA LEU A 201 -22.07 -22.01 -28.87
C LEU A 201 -22.47 -22.65 -27.53
N VAL A 202 -21.75 -23.68 -27.07
CA VAL A 202 -22.00 -24.34 -25.78
C VAL A 202 -21.89 -23.37 -24.60
N GLU A 203 -21.02 -22.35 -24.70
CA GLU A 203 -20.94 -21.27 -23.71
C GLU A 203 -22.27 -20.50 -23.55
N MET A 204 -23.14 -20.55 -24.57
CA MET A 204 -24.45 -19.90 -24.57
C MET A 204 -25.56 -20.77 -23.97
N TYR A 205 -25.28 -21.98 -23.48
CA TYR A 205 -26.28 -22.92 -22.93
C TYR A 205 -27.19 -22.27 -21.88
N HIS A 206 -26.62 -21.50 -20.96
CA HIS A 206 -27.38 -20.84 -19.87
C HIS A 206 -28.26 -19.69 -20.38
N THR A 207 -28.06 -19.23 -21.61
CA THR A 207 -28.76 -18.06 -22.13
C THR A 207 -30.17 -18.34 -22.65
N ARG A 208 -30.61 -19.61 -22.57
CA ARG A 208 -31.95 -20.07 -22.97
C ARG A 208 -32.72 -20.66 -21.79
N LYS A 209 -33.96 -20.19 -21.59
CA LYS A 209 -34.95 -20.87 -20.72
C LYS A 209 -35.72 -21.89 -21.56
N ALA A 210 -35.71 -23.14 -21.13
CA ALA A 210 -36.47 -24.23 -21.77
C ALA A 210 -37.07 -25.12 -20.68
N THR A 211 -38.22 -25.73 -20.97
CA THR A 211 -38.87 -26.71 -20.09
C THR A 211 -38.04 -27.99 -19.94
N GLU A 212 -37.42 -28.42 -21.03
CA GLU A 212 -36.49 -29.56 -21.06
C GLU A 212 -35.05 -29.11 -21.37
N ARG A 213 -34.07 -29.68 -20.67
CA ARG A 213 -32.63 -29.36 -20.82
C ARG A 213 -32.11 -29.64 -22.23
N ARG A 214 -32.61 -30.72 -22.85
CA ARG A 214 -32.22 -31.17 -24.20
C ARG A 214 -32.60 -30.18 -25.29
N ASP A 215 -33.70 -29.46 -25.12
CA ASP A 215 -34.16 -28.45 -26.10
C ASP A 215 -33.11 -27.35 -26.29
N LYS A 216 -32.33 -27.05 -25.23
CA LYS A 216 -31.22 -26.08 -25.30
C LYS A 216 -30.06 -26.63 -26.12
N VAL A 217 -29.66 -27.89 -25.90
CA VAL A 217 -28.55 -28.52 -26.63
C VAL A 217 -28.88 -28.68 -28.12
N TYR A 218 -30.08 -29.16 -28.45
CA TYR A 218 -30.50 -29.37 -29.83
C TYR A 218 -30.63 -28.08 -30.63
N ALA A 219 -31.02 -26.99 -29.99
CA ALA A 219 -30.98 -25.66 -30.56
C ALA A 219 -29.56 -25.21 -30.92
N LEU A 220 -28.61 -25.34 -29.99
CA LEU A 220 -27.19 -25.00 -30.24
C LEU A 220 -26.61 -25.85 -31.39
N LEU A 221 -26.99 -27.13 -31.48
CA LEU A 221 -26.62 -28.01 -32.58
C LEU A 221 -27.17 -27.54 -33.93
N GLY A 222 -28.40 -27.00 -33.97
CA GLY A 222 -29.01 -26.45 -35.20
C GLY A 222 -28.31 -25.18 -35.70
N MET A 223 -27.82 -24.37 -34.77
CA MET A 223 -27.06 -23.16 -35.06
C MET A 223 -25.57 -23.45 -35.39
N SER A 224 -25.03 -24.58 -34.94
CA SER A 224 -23.62 -24.93 -35.11
C SER A 224 -23.19 -24.97 -36.57
N SER A 225 -21.92 -24.66 -36.87
CA SER A 225 -21.25 -24.93 -38.14
C SER A 225 -20.70 -26.34 -38.28
N ASP A 226 -20.61 -27.07 -37.17
CA ASP A 226 -20.03 -28.40 -37.17
C ASP A 226 -21.05 -29.45 -37.62
N ASP A 227 -20.57 -30.60 -38.07
CA ASP A 227 -21.43 -31.70 -38.50
C ASP A 227 -21.76 -32.61 -37.30
N PRO A 228 -22.99 -32.57 -36.74
CA PRO A 228 -23.34 -33.34 -35.56
C PRO A 228 -23.41 -34.86 -35.83
N THR A 229 -23.52 -35.27 -37.10
CA THR A 229 -23.59 -36.68 -37.48
C THR A 229 -22.27 -37.42 -37.21
N THR A 230 -21.15 -36.70 -37.20
CA THR A 230 -19.81 -37.28 -36.94
C THR A 230 -19.62 -37.78 -35.50
N ALA A 231 -20.50 -37.40 -34.57
CA ALA A 231 -20.38 -37.71 -33.15
C ALA A 231 -21.56 -38.47 -32.55
N GLY A 232 -22.51 -38.91 -33.39
CA GLY A 232 -23.74 -39.55 -32.91
C GLY A 232 -24.71 -38.60 -32.19
N LEU A 233 -24.55 -37.28 -32.34
CA LEU A 233 -25.45 -36.27 -31.79
C LEU A 233 -26.67 -36.11 -32.74
N SER A 234 -27.53 -37.12 -32.81
CA SER A 234 -28.85 -37.04 -33.47
C SER A 234 -29.89 -36.43 -32.52
N ILE A 235 -30.89 -35.72 -33.08
CA ILE A 235 -32.01 -35.21 -32.28
C ILE A 235 -32.93 -36.36 -31.95
N GLU A 236 -32.65 -37.02 -30.84
CA GLU A 236 -33.42 -38.15 -30.33
C GLU A 236 -33.87 -37.85 -28.90
N TYR A 237 -35.17 -37.61 -28.73
CA TYR A 237 -35.76 -37.34 -27.42
C TYR A 237 -35.89 -38.60 -26.55
N THR A 238 -35.53 -39.77 -27.08
CA THR A 238 -35.56 -41.08 -26.41
C THR A 238 -34.34 -41.34 -25.52
N LEU A 239 -33.19 -40.71 -25.80
CA LEU A 239 -31.95 -40.93 -25.05
C LEU A 239 -31.98 -40.24 -23.68
N PRO A 240 -31.44 -40.85 -22.61
CA PRO A 240 -31.31 -40.20 -21.30
C PRO A 240 -30.36 -38.99 -21.35
N TRP A 241 -30.55 -38.03 -20.43
CA TRP A 241 -29.79 -36.77 -20.44
C TRP A 241 -28.29 -37.00 -20.25
N SER A 242 -27.91 -37.93 -19.37
CA SER A 242 -26.54 -38.33 -19.12
C SER A 242 -25.78 -38.69 -20.41
N GLN A 243 -26.38 -39.48 -21.29
CA GLN A 243 -25.78 -39.91 -22.56
C GLN A 243 -25.66 -38.77 -23.58
N VAL A 244 -26.69 -37.92 -23.67
CA VAL A 244 -26.65 -36.72 -24.53
C VAL A 244 -25.53 -35.78 -24.06
N PHE A 245 -25.41 -35.58 -22.75
CA PHE A 245 -24.40 -34.70 -22.17
C PHE A 245 -22.98 -35.28 -22.30
N GLU A 246 -22.79 -36.58 -22.07
CA GLU A 246 -21.51 -37.25 -22.29
C GLU A 246 -21.04 -37.16 -23.76
N SER A 247 -21.96 -37.39 -24.70
CA SER A 247 -21.68 -37.31 -26.14
C SER A 247 -21.29 -35.90 -26.56
N LEU A 248 -21.94 -34.89 -25.99
CA LEU A 248 -21.63 -33.48 -26.23
C LEU A 248 -20.23 -33.11 -25.71
N ILE A 249 -19.85 -33.58 -24.51
CA ILE A 249 -18.53 -33.33 -23.92
C ILE A 249 -17.42 -33.99 -24.73
N LYS A 250 -17.61 -35.26 -25.12
CA LYS A 250 -16.64 -35.98 -25.96
C LYS A 250 -16.45 -35.32 -27.31
N TYR A 251 -17.51 -34.78 -27.90
CA TYR A 251 -17.41 -34.05 -29.16
C TYR A 251 -16.67 -32.71 -29.03
N THR A 252 -16.96 -31.95 -27.97
CA THR A 252 -16.41 -30.61 -27.80
C THR A 252 -14.96 -30.60 -27.33
N LEU A 253 -14.55 -31.56 -26.49
CA LEU A 253 -13.20 -31.65 -25.96
C LEU A 253 -12.35 -32.72 -26.68
N SER A 254 -12.67 -34.00 -26.49
CA SER A 254 -12.02 -35.14 -27.14
C SER A 254 -12.78 -36.45 -26.92
N HIS A 255 -12.77 -37.33 -27.92
CA HIS A 255 -13.43 -38.64 -27.87
C HIS A 255 -12.75 -39.63 -26.91
N SER A 256 -11.47 -39.44 -26.59
CA SER A 256 -10.69 -40.34 -25.72
C SER A 256 -10.86 -40.06 -24.22
N LEU A 257 -11.68 -39.09 -23.84
CA LEU A 257 -11.89 -38.69 -22.44
C LEU A 257 -12.74 -39.70 -21.67
N SER A 258 -12.33 -39.96 -20.42
CA SER A 258 -13.19 -40.63 -19.44
C SER A 258 -14.12 -39.60 -18.81
N VAL A 259 -15.42 -39.69 -19.12
CA VAL A 259 -16.44 -38.73 -18.69
C VAL A 259 -17.52 -39.49 -17.92
N LYS A 260 -17.92 -38.95 -16.75
CA LYS A 260 -19.08 -39.43 -16.00
C LYS A 260 -20.11 -38.30 -15.88
N THR A 261 -21.36 -38.62 -16.19
CA THR A 261 -22.52 -37.72 -16.14
C THR A 261 -23.67 -38.40 -15.40
N TRP A 262 -24.70 -37.64 -15.03
CA TRP A 262 -25.90 -38.12 -14.33
C TRP A 262 -27.15 -37.57 -15.02
N ASP A 263 -28.30 -38.25 -14.89
CA ASP A 263 -29.55 -37.82 -15.53
C ASP A 263 -30.22 -36.63 -14.81
N ASP A 264 -30.04 -36.55 -13.50
CA ASP A 264 -30.62 -35.52 -12.63
C ASP A 264 -29.73 -34.27 -12.52
N LYS A 265 -28.42 -34.38 -12.80
CA LYS A 265 -27.42 -33.31 -12.63
C LYS A 265 -26.95 -32.73 -13.97
N GLU A 266 -26.71 -31.42 -14.03
CA GLU A 266 -26.03 -30.75 -15.16
C GLU A 266 -24.52 -30.60 -14.88
N ILE A 267 -23.88 -31.68 -14.39
CA ILE A 267 -22.46 -31.69 -14.01
C ILE A 267 -21.78 -32.90 -14.63
N ALA A 268 -20.55 -32.71 -15.10
CA ALA A 268 -19.71 -33.79 -15.57
C ALA A 268 -18.36 -33.79 -14.85
N VAL A 269 -17.87 -34.99 -14.55
CA VAL A 269 -16.50 -35.21 -14.06
C VAL A 269 -15.70 -35.87 -15.17
N ILE A 270 -14.58 -35.25 -15.54
CA ILE A 270 -13.77 -35.60 -16.71
C ILE A 270 -12.36 -35.92 -16.25
N ARG A 271 -11.84 -37.10 -16.59
CA ARG A 271 -10.43 -37.46 -16.34
C ARG A 271 -9.67 -37.42 -17.66
N SER A 272 -8.54 -36.72 -17.66
CA SER A 272 -7.75 -36.52 -18.87
C SER A 272 -6.28 -36.27 -18.57
N LYS A 273 -5.43 -36.57 -19.54
CA LYS A 273 -4.04 -36.09 -19.56
C LYS A 273 -3.99 -34.72 -20.21
N GLY A 274 -3.55 -33.73 -19.45
CA GLY A 274 -3.43 -32.35 -19.90
C GLY A 274 -2.01 -31.84 -19.83
N LEU A 275 -1.60 -31.08 -20.83
CA LEU A 275 -0.40 -30.26 -20.78
C LEU A 275 -0.78 -28.85 -20.33
N VAL A 276 -0.26 -28.45 -19.19
CA VAL A 276 -0.47 -27.10 -18.67
C VAL A 276 0.44 -26.13 -19.42
N LEU A 277 -0.17 -25.18 -20.11
CA LEU A 277 0.55 -24.27 -20.99
C LEU A 277 1.01 -23.03 -20.23
N VAL A 278 0.07 -22.35 -19.57
CA VAL A 278 0.23 -20.96 -19.09
C VAL A 278 -0.79 -20.59 -18.02
N GLU A 279 -0.50 -19.50 -17.30
CA GLU A 279 -1.39 -18.87 -16.32
C GLU A 279 -1.96 -17.56 -16.88
N VAL A 280 -3.23 -17.29 -16.54
CA VAL A 280 -3.88 -15.98 -16.75
C VAL A 280 -3.35 -14.98 -15.73
N CYS A 281 -2.63 -13.96 -16.20
CA CYS A 281 -1.96 -12.95 -15.37
C CYS A 281 -2.70 -11.62 -15.29
N SER A 282 -3.59 -11.31 -16.24
CA SER A 282 -4.45 -10.14 -16.17
C SER A 282 -5.75 -10.38 -16.91
N VAL A 283 -6.82 -9.73 -16.46
CA VAL A 283 -8.12 -9.74 -17.14
C VAL A 283 -8.63 -8.30 -17.22
N GLU A 284 -8.46 -7.67 -18.38
CA GLU A 284 -8.93 -6.31 -18.64
C GLU A 284 -10.22 -6.34 -19.45
N ARG A 285 -11.14 -5.42 -19.16
CA ARG A 285 -12.34 -5.21 -19.99
C ARG A 285 -12.01 -4.25 -21.13
N ASP A 286 -12.30 -4.64 -22.36
CA ASP A 286 -12.18 -3.76 -23.51
C ASP A 286 -13.41 -2.83 -23.56
N HIS A 287 -13.25 -1.57 -23.14
CA HIS A 287 -14.34 -0.58 -23.14
C HIS A 287 -14.71 -0.08 -24.55
N ASP A 288 -13.79 -0.22 -25.52
CA ASP A 288 -13.96 0.28 -26.88
C ASP A 288 -14.69 -0.69 -27.82
N TRP A 289 -14.64 -2.00 -27.52
CA TRP A 289 -15.22 -3.06 -28.33
C TRP A 289 -15.87 -4.15 -27.47
N GLU A 290 -17.20 -4.09 -27.39
CA GLU A 290 -18.09 -5.27 -27.36
C GLU A 290 -17.79 -6.34 -26.30
N ASP A 291 -17.87 -6.00 -25.00
CA ASP A 291 -17.86 -6.97 -23.86
C ASP A 291 -16.74 -8.03 -23.91
N SER A 292 -15.68 -7.76 -24.67
CA SER A 292 -14.56 -8.66 -24.88
C SER A 292 -13.55 -8.46 -23.76
N GLN A 293 -13.00 -9.57 -23.28
CA GLN A 293 -11.99 -9.58 -22.25
C GLN A 293 -10.62 -9.66 -22.91
N LYS A 294 -9.76 -8.70 -22.60
CA LYS A 294 -8.33 -8.80 -22.89
C LYS A 294 -7.71 -9.61 -21.77
N VAL A 295 -7.45 -10.88 -22.07
CA VAL A 295 -6.84 -11.83 -21.14
C VAL A 295 -5.34 -11.81 -21.37
N GLY A 296 -4.59 -11.31 -20.39
CA GLY A 296 -3.15 -11.41 -20.33
C GLY A 296 -2.75 -12.82 -19.95
N ILE A 297 -1.92 -13.44 -20.78
CA ILE A 297 -1.40 -14.79 -20.61
C ILE A 297 0.10 -14.71 -20.46
N ALA A 298 0.62 -15.29 -19.38
CA ALA A 298 2.05 -15.36 -19.12
C ALA A 298 2.60 -16.71 -19.58
N TRP A 299 3.41 -16.70 -20.64
CA TRP A 299 4.16 -17.88 -21.07
C TRP A 299 5.32 -18.11 -20.13
N LYS A 300 5.23 -19.18 -19.34
CA LYS A 300 6.25 -19.57 -18.35
C LYS A 300 6.83 -20.95 -18.64
N HIS A 301 6.89 -21.36 -19.91
CA HIS A 301 7.47 -22.66 -20.28
C HIS A 301 8.97 -22.59 -20.61
N ILE A 302 9.63 -23.71 -20.34
CA ILE A 302 11.06 -24.01 -20.14
C ILE A 302 12.02 -23.61 -21.29
N TYR A 303 11.51 -23.25 -22.48
CA TYR A 303 12.36 -23.04 -23.67
C TYR A 303 12.75 -21.59 -23.97
N PHE A 304 12.21 -20.61 -23.23
CA PHE A 304 12.55 -19.20 -23.42
C PHE A 304 12.94 -18.55 -22.08
N GLU A 305 14.20 -18.14 -21.95
CA GLU A 305 14.73 -17.39 -20.79
C GLU A 305 14.12 -15.99 -20.62
N ARG A 306 13.14 -15.60 -21.44
CA ARG A 306 12.46 -14.29 -21.36
C ARG A 306 10.98 -14.48 -21.10
N TYR A 307 10.49 -13.88 -20.02
CA TYR A 307 9.06 -13.71 -19.74
C TYR A 307 8.38 -13.11 -20.97
N ARG A 308 7.51 -13.90 -21.62
CA ARG A 308 6.65 -13.41 -22.69
C ARG A 308 5.22 -13.35 -22.17
N THR A 309 4.66 -12.16 -22.10
CA THR A 309 3.22 -11.99 -21.93
C THR A 309 2.58 -11.82 -23.30
N SER A 310 1.40 -12.39 -23.47
CA SER A 310 0.58 -12.24 -24.68
C SER A 310 -0.83 -11.83 -24.26
N VAL A 311 -1.43 -10.89 -25.00
CA VAL A 311 -2.80 -10.47 -24.74
C VAL A 311 -3.71 -11.12 -25.77
N TRP A 312 -4.68 -11.88 -25.29
CA TRP A 312 -5.69 -12.55 -26.11
C TRP A 312 -7.02 -11.82 -25.93
N LYS A 313 -7.76 -11.55 -27.01
CA LYS A 313 -9.19 -11.25 -26.86
C LYS A 313 -9.91 -12.56 -26.69
N VAL A 314 -10.62 -12.66 -25.60
CA VAL A 314 -11.55 -13.74 -25.33
C VAL A 314 -12.94 -13.13 -25.21
N GLN A 315 -13.94 -13.81 -25.76
CA GLN A 315 -15.32 -13.39 -25.63
C GLN A 315 -15.83 -13.66 -24.21
N ALA A 316 -16.84 -12.92 -23.76
CA ALA A 316 -17.48 -13.17 -22.47
C ALA A 316 -17.94 -14.64 -22.34
N SER A 317 -17.42 -15.35 -21.34
CA SER A 317 -17.83 -16.71 -20.96
C SER A 317 -18.96 -16.68 -19.93
N ALA A 318 -19.71 -17.78 -19.82
CA ALA A 318 -20.69 -17.99 -18.76
C ALA A 318 -20.07 -17.93 -17.35
N LYS A 319 -18.85 -18.47 -17.19
CA LYS A 319 -18.04 -18.32 -15.96
C LYS A 319 -16.99 -17.25 -16.17
N SER A 320 -16.92 -16.27 -15.27
CA SER A 320 -15.94 -15.19 -15.40
C SER A 320 -14.51 -15.73 -15.29
N ILE A 321 -13.68 -15.41 -16.28
CA ILE A 321 -12.23 -15.67 -16.26
C ILE A 321 -11.61 -14.76 -15.19
N LYS A 322 -10.71 -15.31 -14.38
CA LYS A 322 -10.03 -14.62 -13.28
C LYS A 322 -8.52 -14.76 -13.40
N GLU A 323 -7.81 -13.82 -12.79
CA GLU A 323 -6.37 -13.96 -12.57
C GLU A 323 -6.09 -15.22 -11.73
N GLY A 324 -5.11 -15.99 -12.17
CA GLY A 324 -4.77 -17.29 -11.58
C GLY A 324 -5.44 -18.50 -12.20
N ASP A 325 -6.38 -18.31 -13.14
CA ASP A 325 -6.87 -19.40 -14.00
C ASP A 325 -5.74 -19.93 -14.89
N VAL A 326 -5.85 -21.20 -15.29
CA VAL A 326 -4.80 -21.95 -15.98
C VAL A 326 -5.29 -22.36 -17.35
N VAL A 327 -4.46 -22.18 -18.38
CA VAL A 327 -4.74 -22.66 -19.73
C VAL A 327 -4.07 -24.01 -19.93
N CYS A 328 -4.86 -25.03 -20.26
CA CYS A 328 -4.43 -26.40 -20.44
C CYS A 328 -4.82 -26.90 -21.84
N LEU A 329 -3.97 -27.72 -22.45
CA LEU A 329 -4.28 -28.43 -23.69
C LEU A 329 -4.40 -29.92 -23.38
N PHE A 330 -5.59 -30.48 -23.59
CA PHE A 330 -5.81 -31.92 -23.42
C PHE A 330 -5.27 -32.72 -24.60
N GLN A 331 -4.85 -33.95 -24.32
CA GLN A 331 -4.41 -34.89 -25.34
C GLN A 331 -5.52 -35.05 -26.40
N GLU A 332 -5.16 -34.86 -27.68
CA GLU A 332 -6.06 -34.88 -28.86
C GLU A 332 -7.04 -33.71 -29.02
N ALA A 333 -7.17 -32.82 -28.04
CA ALA A 333 -8.02 -31.63 -28.18
C ALA A 333 -7.49 -30.67 -29.26
N LYS A 334 -8.43 -30.00 -29.96
CA LYS A 334 -8.13 -29.03 -31.02
C LYS A 334 -7.79 -27.65 -30.47
N ASN A 335 -8.48 -27.22 -29.40
CA ASN A 335 -8.37 -25.90 -28.79
C ASN A 335 -7.94 -26.02 -27.31
N PRO A 336 -7.21 -25.04 -26.77
CA PRO A 336 -6.89 -24.99 -25.36
C PRO A 336 -8.12 -24.62 -24.50
N THR A 337 -8.14 -25.13 -23.28
CA THR A 337 -9.22 -24.97 -22.29
C THR A 337 -8.71 -24.17 -21.09
N ILE A 338 -9.50 -23.22 -20.60
CA ILE A 338 -9.25 -22.53 -19.33
C ILE A 338 -9.88 -23.33 -18.20
N ILE A 339 -9.07 -23.67 -17.21
CA ILE A 339 -9.45 -24.38 -16.01
C ILE A 339 -9.05 -23.58 -14.76
N ARG A 340 -9.84 -23.70 -13.70
CA ARG A 340 -9.62 -23.04 -12.42
C ARG A 340 -9.33 -24.06 -11.33
N PRO A 341 -8.28 -23.86 -10.50
CA PRO A 341 -8.07 -24.72 -9.35
C PRO A 341 -9.17 -24.53 -8.29
N CYS A 342 -9.73 -25.62 -7.77
CA CYS A 342 -10.76 -25.65 -6.73
C CYS A 342 -10.50 -26.84 -5.79
N GLY A 343 -9.88 -26.58 -4.63
CA GLY A 343 -9.39 -27.62 -3.73
C GLY A 343 -8.49 -28.64 -4.44
N SER A 344 -8.95 -29.89 -4.50
CA SER A 344 -8.27 -31.00 -5.17
C SER A 344 -8.62 -31.15 -6.66
N TYR A 345 -9.55 -30.38 -7.21
CA TYR A 345 -10.04 -30.55 -8.59
C TYR A 345 -9.89 -29.28 -9.42
N TRP A 346 -10.16 -29.42 -10.72
CA TRP A 346 -10.11 -28.31 -11.68
C TRP A 346 -11.49 -28.03 -12.26
N VAL A 347 -12.00 -26.81 -12.11
CA VAL A 347 -13.27 -26.43 -12.70
C VAL A 347 -13.04 -25.94 -14.13
N VAL A 348 -13.77 -26.49 -15.09
CA VAL A 348 -13.76 -26.00 -16.47
C VAL A 348 -14.45 -24.63 -16.51
N ILE A 349 -13.71 -23.62 -16.97
CA ILE A 349 -14.20 -22.25 -17.13
C ILE A 349 -14.61 -21.99 -18.58
N MET A 350 -13.76 -22.37 -19.54
CA MET A 350 -14.01 -22.17 -20.97
C MET A 350 -13.30 -23.24 -21.79
N ILE A 351 -14.01 -23.84 -22.75
CA ILE A 351 -13.49 -24.97 -23.54
C ILE A 351 -12.89 -24.61 -24.91
N SER A 352 -13.14 -23.42 -25.42
CA SER A 352 -12.71 -23.03 -26.77
C SER A 352 -12.09 -21.63 -26.78
N LEU A 353 -10.76 -21.56 -26.65
CA LEU A 353 -10.00 -20.33 -26.88
C LEU A 353 -9.66 -20.17 -28.38
N PRO A 354 -9.88 -18.99 -28.98
CA PRO A 354 -9.47 -18.72 -30.35
C PRO A 354 -7.94 -18.85 -30.50
N THR A 355 -7.48 -19.45 -31.59
CA THR A 355 -6.06 -19.67 -31.87
C THR A 355 -5.37 -18.39 -32.36
N GLY A 356 -5.03 -17.45 -31.47
CA GLY A 356 -4.04 -16.40 -31.79
C GLY A 356 -4.08 -15.12 -30.92
N PRO A 357 -2.93 -14.59 -30.47
CA PRO A 357 -2.84 -13.28 -29.82
C PRO A 357 -3.07 -12.12 -30.80
N ILE A 358 -3.62 -11.00 -30.32
CA ILE A 358 -4.00 -9.85 -31.17
C ILE A 358 -2.86 -8.83 -31.35
N GLN A 359 -1.93 -8.71 -30.40
CA GLN A 359 -0.83 -7.72 -30.46
C GLN A 359 0.46 -8.28 -29.87
N GLN A 360 1.55 -8.24 -30.66
CA GLN A 360 2.93 -8.32 -30.17
C GLN A 360 3.54 -6.93 -30.17
N LYS A 361 3.77 -6.33 -28.99
CA LYS A 361 4.79 -5.27 -28.84
C LYS A 361 6.11 -5.97 -28.58
N ASN A 362 6.79 -6.36 -29.65
CA ASN A 362 8.25 -6.46 -29.83
C ASN A 362 8.54 -7.38 -31.03
N THR A 363 9.35 -6.86 -31.94
CA THR A 363 9.65 -7.29 -33.31
C THR A 363 10.07 -8.77 -33.45
N MET A 364 9.34 -9.57 -34.25
CA MET A 364 9.79 -10.71 -35.11
C MET A 364 8.55 -11.40 -35.80
N PRO A 365 8.69 -12.25 -36.84
CA PRO A 365 7.65 -12.54 -37.84
C PRO A 365 6.48 -13.39 -37.35
N GLN A 366 5.30 -13.14 -37.91
CA GLN A 366 4.00 -13.78 -37.64
C GLN A 366 3.95 -15.32 -37.76
N ASN A 367 5.03 -15.97 -38.21
CA ASN A 367 5.06 -17.42 -38.47
C ASN A 367 5.45 -18.29 -37.25
N GLU A 368 5.97 -17.73 -36.16
CA GLU A 368 6.45 -18.52 -35.01
C GLU A 368 5.43 -18.68 -33.85
N VAL A 369 4.25 -18.04 -33.92
CA VAL A 369 3.27 -17.98 -32.80
C VAL A 369 2.01 -18.81 -33.05
N ARG A 370 1.97 -19.63 -34.11
CA ARG A 370 1.04 -20.76 -34.09
C ARG A 370 1.54 -21.69 -33.01
N LEU A 371 0.73 -21.90 -31.96
CA LEU A 371 0.89 -23.02 -31.03
C LEU A 371 1.20 -24.26 -31.88
N ASN A 372 2.46 -24.69 -31.91
CA ASN A 372 2.86 -25.84 -32.71
C ASN A 372 2.45 -27.07 -31.91
N VAL A 373 1.14 -27.32 -31.89
CA VAL A 373 0.46 -28.35 -31.07
C VAL A 373 1.16 -29.71 -31.22
N ASP A 374 1.72 -29.99 -32.39
CA ASP A 374 2.43 -31.23 -32.69
C ASP A 374 3.78 -31.37 -31.98
N GLN A 375 4.52 -30.27 -31.72
CA GLN A 375 5.75 -30.32 -30.89
C GLN A 375 5.42 -30.59 -29.43
N PHE A 376 4.35 -29.97 -28.91
CA PHE A 376 3.92 -30.13 -27.51
C PHE A 376 3.32 -31.51 -27.20
N ARG A 377 2.70 -32.16 -28.20
CA ARG A 377 2.19 -33.55 -28.07
C ARG A 377 3.28 -34.60 -27.83
N SER A 378 4.55 -34.27 -28.10
CA SER A 378 5.70 -35.17 -27.87
C SER A 378 6.35 -35.00 -26.48
N ALA A 379 5.88 -34.06 -25.65
CA ALA A 379 6.49 -33.74 -24.38
C ALA A 379 6.09 -34.73 -23.26
N THR A 380 7.08 -35.18 -22.48
CA THR A 380 6.96 -36.05 -21.29
C THR A 380 6.28 -35.38 -20.07
N CYS A 381 5.60 -34.25 -20.26
CA CYS A 381 5.10 -33.39 -19.18
C CYS A 381 3.55 -33.38 -19.06
N SER A 382 2.87 -34.38 -19.61
CA SER A 382 1.42 -34.50 -19.40
C SER A 382 1.11 -34.88 -17.95
N ARG A 383 0.12 -34.21 -17.36
CA ARG A 383 -0.34 -34.45 -15.99
C ARG A 383 -1.71 -35.09 -16.02
N ASP A 384 -1.98 -35.98 -15.08
CA ASP A 384 -3.32 -36.52 -14.88
C ASP A 384 -4.18 -35.47 -14.18
N LEU A 385 -5.24 -35.03 -14.85
CA LEU A 385 -6.14 -33.98 -14.38
C LEU A 385 -7.55 -34.54 -14.19
N VAL A 386 -8.17 -34.17 -13.07
CA VAL A 386 -9.60 -34.39 -12.80
C VAL A 386 -10.31 -33.07 -12.90
N LEU A 387 -11.16 -32.93 -13.92
CA LEU A 387 -11.91 -31.73 -14.23
C LEU A 387 -13.37 -31.89 -13.85
N ILE A 388 -13.98 -30.78 -13.46
CA ILE A 388 -15.40 -30.67 -13.15
C ILE A 388 -15.98 -29.61 -14.08
N TRP A 389 -16.93 -30.03 -14.91
CA TRP A 389 -17.67 -29.13 -15.77
C TRP A 389 -19.10 -29.00 -15.25
N ASP A 390 -19.30 -27.97 -14.43
CA ASP A 390 -20.58 -27.66 -13.79
C ASP A 390 -21.36 -26.61 -14.60
N TRP A 391 -22.54 -26.99 -15.10
CA TRP A 391 -23.48 -26.14 -15.85
C TRP A 391 -24.63 -25.60 -14.99
N ASP A 392 -24.65 -25.88 -13.68
CA ASP A 392 -25.71 -25.42 -12.79
C ASP A 392 -25.45 -23.96 -12.33
N THR A 393 -26.18 -23.00 -12.90
CA THR A 393 -26.02 -21.56 -12.58
C THR A 393 -26.65 -21.12 -11.24
N HIS A 394 -27.37 -21.99 -10.53
CA HIS A 394 -28.10 -21.62 -9.32
C HIS A 394 -27.27 -21.68 -8.03
N SER A 395 -26.04 -22.20 -8.06
CA SER A 395 -25.33 -22.63 -6.86
C SER A 395 -24.10 -21.81 -6.46
N ILE A 396 -24.01 -20.51 -6.80
CA ILE A 396 -22.94 -19.66 -6.22
C ILE A 396 -23.33 -19.31 -4.77
N GLU A 397 -23.37 -20.32 -3.92
CA GLU A 397 -23.15 -20.18 -2.49
C GLU A 397 -21.64 -20.26 -2.23
N SER A 398 -21.17 -19.73 -1.09
CA SER A 398 -19.75 -19.61 -0.70
C SER A 398 -18.84 -20.75 -1.18
N LEU A 399 -17.62 -20.41 -1.66
CA LEU A 399 -16.56 -21.33 -2.14
C LEU A 399 -16.41 -22.65 -1.35
N ASN A 400 -16.60 -22.61 -0.03
CA ASN A 400 -16.48 -23.79 0.85
C ASN A 400 -17.57 -24.86 0.62
N ASN A 401 -18.77 -24.48 0.15
CA ASN A 401 -19.84 -25.42 -0.16
C ASN A 401 -19.59 -26.11 -1.52
N GLU A 402 -18.96 -25.42 -2.47
CA GLU A 402 -18.65 -25.97 -3.79
C GLU A 402 -17.57 -27.07 -3.71
N GLU A 403 -16.49 -26.85 -2.95
CA GLU A 403 -15.42 -27.86 -2.78
C GLU A 403 -15.97 -29.17 -2.22
N ARG A 404 -16.79 -29.13 -1.17
CA ARG A 404 -17.42 -30.33 -0.60
C ARG A 404 -18.39 -31.01 -1.56
N ARG A 405 -19.17 -30.23 -2.33
CA ARG A 405 -20.08 -30.77 -3.36
C ARG A 405 -19.29 -31.54 -4.42
N TYR A 406 -18.19 -30.97 -4.87
CA TYR A 406 -17.30 -31.53 -5.88
C TYR A 406 -16.54 -32.76 -5.38
N GLU A 407 -16.06 -32.73 -4.13
CA GLU A 407 -15.48 -33.90 -3.47
C GLU A 407 -16.46 -35.07 -3.48
N ASN A 408 -17.68 -34.88 -2.98
CA ASN A 408 -18.69 -35.94 -2.96
C ASN A 408 -18.99 -36.51 -4.35
N LEU A 409 -19.02 -35.68 -5.40
CA LEU A 409 -19.27 -36.13 -6.78
C LEU A 409 -18.13 -36.98 -7.36
N VAL A 410 -16.88 -36.65 -7.03
CA VAL A 410 -15.72 -37.47 -7.45
C VAL A 410 -15.69 -38.77 -6.64
N LEU A 411 -16.17 -38.76 -5.40
CA LEU A 411 -16.29 -39.96 -4.56
C LEU A 411 -17.38 -40.92 -5.01
N GLU A 412 -18.51 -40.43 -5.51
CA GLU A 412 -19.55 -41.24 -6.17
C GLU A 412 -19.01 -42.04 -7.40
N GLN A 413 -17.75 -41.85 -7.80
CA GLN A 413 -17.10 -42.62 -8.87
C GLN A 413 -16.46 -43.92 -8.43
N PHE A 414 -16.14 -44.07 -7.15
CA PHE A 414 -15.38 -45.21 -6.64
C PHE A 414 -16.31 -46.20 -5.94
N GLU A 415 -16.10 -47.50 -6.19
CA GLU A 415 -16.74 -48.55 -5.42
C GLU A 415 -16.13 -48.58 -4.00
N ASN A 416 -16.94 -48.92 -2.99
CA ASN A 416 -16.70 -48.75 -1.54
C ASN A 416 -15.45 -49.45 -0.97
N ASP A 417 -14.23 -49.03 -1.34
CA ASP A 417 -12.99 -49.39 -0.64
C ASP A 417 -12.27 -48.12 -0.12
N SER A 418 -12.34 -47.93 1.20
CA SER A 418 -11.94 -46.68 1.89
C SER A 418 -10.47 -46.32 1.70
N LEU A 419 -9.58 -47.29 1.50
CA LEU A 419 -8.13 -47.04 1.33
C LEU A 419 -7.78 -46.61 -0.10
N MET A 420 -8.41 -47.21 -1.11
CA MET A 420 -8.23 -46.81 -2.51
C MET A 420 -8.75 -45.40 -2.75
N GLU A 421 -9.83 -45.02 -2.06
CA GLU A 421 -10.36 -43.65 -2.05
C GLU A 421 -9.33 -42.63 -1.53
N GLU A 422 -8.63 -42.95 -0.43
CA GLU A 422 -7.58 -42.09 0.12
C GLU A 422 -6.37 -41.98 -0.81
N LEU A 423 -5.86 -43.09 -1.34
CA LEU A 423 -4.73 -43.09 -2.27
C LEU A 423 -5.03 -42.30 -3.54
N HIS A 424 -6.25 -42.39 -4.06
CA HIS A 424 -6.66 -41.61 -5.22
C HIS A 424 -6.69 -40.10 -4.92
N LYS A 425 -7.23 -39.69 -3.76
CA LYS A 425 -7.18 -38.27 -3.33
C LYS A 425 -5.74 -37.78 -3.22
N ILE A 426 -4.84 -38.59 -2.67
CA ILE A 426 -3.41 -38.27 -2.56
C ILE A 426 -2.80 -38.09 -3.95
N ALA A 427 -3.08 -38.99 -4.90
CA ALA A 427 -2.59 -38.88 -6.28
C ALA A 427 -3.11 -37.63 -7.01
N ILE A 428 -4.37 -37.26 -6.79
CA ILE A 428 -4.96 -36.03 -7.33
C ILE A 428 -4.25 -34.79 -6.74
N LEU A 429 -4.09 -34.72 -5.42
CA LEU A 429 -3.41 -33.62 -4.75
C LEU A 429 -1.92 -33.52 -5.15
N ALA A 430 -1.26 -34.65 -5.38
CA ALA A 430 0.12 -34.69 -5.87
C ALA A 430 0.21 -34.10 -7.29
N ASN A 431 -0.69 -34.50 -8.19
CA ASN A 431 -0.78 -33.91 -9.53
C ASN A 431 -1.10 -32.42 -9.49
N MET A 432 -1.96 -31.97 -8.56
CA MET A 432 -2.24 -30.55 -8.33
C MET A 432 -0.98 -29.77 -7.93
N GLY A 433 -0.19 -30.30 -6.99
CA GLY A 433 1.11 -29.73 -6.63
C GLY A 433 2.06 -29.64 -7.83
N LEU A 434 2.18 -30.74 -8.60
CA LEU A 434 3.03 -30.78 -9.80
C LEU A 434 2.62 -29.75 -10.86
N VAL A 435 1.32 -29.58 -11.11
CA VAL A 435 0.81 -28.56 -12.03
C VAL A 435 1.12 -27.15 -11.55
N LEU A 436 0.91 -26.86 -10.26
CA LEU A 436 1.23 -25.55 -9.68
C LEU A 436 2.73 -25.24 -9.81
N ARG A 437 3.59 -26.25 -9.71
CA ARG A 437 5.02 -26.12 -9.96
C ARG A 437 5.35 -25.86 -11.42
N ASP A 438 4.69 -26.55 -12.35
CA ASP A 438 4.90 -26.36 -13.79
C ASP A 438 4.58 -24.91 -14.21
N ILE A 439 3.66 -24.22 -13.50
CA ILE A 439 3.37 -22.78 -13.69
C ILE A 439 4.18 -21.83 -12.78
N ARG A 440 5.21 -22.33 -12.09
CA ARG A 440 6.10 -21.59 -11.15
C ARG A 440 5.38 -20.95 -9.96
N LYS A 441 4.37 -21.62 -9.41
CA LYS A 441 3.77 -21.28 -8.10
C LYS A 441 4.40 -22.14 -7.02
N ASP A 442 5.70 -21.99 -6.82
CA ASP A 442 6.51 -22.89 -5.99
C ASP A 442 6.00 -22.97 -4.54
N VAL A 443 5.63 -21.84 -3.92
CA VAL A 443 5.07 -21.81 -2.55
C VAL A 443 3.78 -22.61 -2.44
N LYS A 444 2.81 -22.38 -3.34
CA LYS A 444 1.55 -23.13 -3.32
C LYS A 444 1.79 -24.61 -3.66
N SER A 445 2.69 -24.90 -4.58
CA SER A 445 3.08 -26.27 -4.91
C SER A 445 3.63 -26.99 -3.67
N GLU A 446 4.52 -26.33 -2.92
CA GLU A 446 5.10 -26.86 -1.68
C GLU A 446 4.01 -27.18 -0.66
N ASP A 447 3.07 -26.27 -0.41
CA ASP A 447 1.94 -26.49 0.52
C ASP A 447 1.15 -27.75 0.17
N TYR A 448 0.82 -27.93 -1.13
CA TYR A 448 0.10 -29.12 -1.59
C TYR A 448 0.94 -30.39 -1.44
N ILE A 449 2.22 -30.36 -1.82
CA ILE A 449 3.08 -31.54 -1.73
C ILE A 449 3.33 -31.92 -0.27
N ARG A 450 3.61 -30.97 0.62
CA ARG A 450 3.72 -31.23 2.07
C ARG A 450 2.43 -31.82 2.64
N LYS A 451 1.26 -31.32 2.24
CA LYS A 451 -0.04 -31.89 2.63
C LYS A 451 -0.20 -33.34 2.15
N VAL A 452 0.20 -33.64 0.90
CA VAL A 452 0.20 -34.99 0.33
C VAL A 452 1.10 -35.91 1.14
N LEU A 453 2.33 -35.48 1.44
CA LEU A 453 3.25 -36.27 2.24
C LEU A 453 2.69 -36.51 3.65
N ALA A 454 2.10 -35.51 4.30
CA ALA A 454 1.51 -35.68 5.62
C ALA A 454 0.35 -36.70 5.64
N ILE A 455 -0.57 -36.62 4.66
CA ILE A 455 -1.69 -37.57 4.54
C ILE A 455 -1.16 -38.98 4.27
N LEU A 456 -0.23 -39.12 3.32
CA LEU A 456 0.38 -40.39 2.95
C LEU A 456 1.10 -41.06 4.13
N GLU A 457 1.79 -40.28 4.97
CA GLU A 457 2.47 -40.77 6.17
C GLU A 457 1.45 -41.38 7.15
N MET A 458 0.31 -40.71 7.36
CA MET A 458 -0.77 -41.23 8.20
C MET A 458 -1.37 -42.51 7.61
N THR A 459 -1.64 -42.55 6.30
CA THR A 459 -2.19 -43.73 5.62
C THR A 459 -1.23 -44.93 5.72
N ILE A 460 0.08 -44.74 5.54
CA ILE A 460 1.09 -45.81 5.71
C ILE A 460 1.11 -46.35 7.14
N ARG A 461 1.04 -45.47 8.15
CA ARG A 461 1.05 -45.89 9.56
C ARG A 461 -0.22 -46.64 9.94
N ASN A 462 -1.38 -46.16 9.51
CA ASN A 462 -2.67 -46.80 9.78
C ASN A 462 -2.79 -48.16 9.07
N GLY A 463 -2.32 -48.26 7.82
CA GLY A 463 -2.31 -49.51 7.05
C GLY A 463 -1.44 -50.62 7.68
N LYS A 464 -0.35 -50.27 8.38
CA LYS A 464 0.48 -51.23 9.13
C LYS A 464 -0.21 -51.82 10.36
N HIS A 465 -1.21 -51.17 10.93
CA HIS A 465 -1.98 -51.70 12.06
C HIS A 465 -3.09 -52.66 11.61
N ALA A 466 -3.68 -52.43 10.42
CA ALA A 466 -4.73 -53.28 9.84
C ALA A 466 -4.22 -54.59 9.23
N SER A 467 -2.95 -54.65 8.84
CA SER A 467 -2.32 -55.80 8.16
C SER A 467 -1.99 -56.99 9.09
N SER A 468 -2.50 -56.99 10.33
CA SER A 468 -2.44 -58.15 11.23
C SER A 468 -3.66 -59.07 11.17
N SER A 469 -4.70 -58.77 10.36
CA SER A 469 -5.96 -59.52 10.43
C SER A 469 -6.70 -59.90 9.14
N THR A 470 -6.17 -59.76 7.92
CA THR A 470 -6.91 -60.26 6.74
C THR A 470 -6.04 -60.70 5.55
N THR A 471 -6.52 -61.75 4.90
CA THR A 471 -5.90 -62.59 3.88
C THR A 471 -5.59 -61.90 2.55
N CYS A 472 -4.53 -62.38 1.93
CA CYS A 472 -3.95 -62.03 0.64
C CYS A 472 -4.96 -61.97 -0.52
N GLU A 473 -5.08 -60.78 -1.14
CA GLU A 473 -5.22 -60.55 -2.60
C GLU A 473 -5.16 -59.03 -2.90
N ASN A 474 -5.65 -58.17 -2.00
CA ASN A 474 -5.67 -56.69 -2.17
C ASN A 474 -4.32 -55.96 -1.90
N ASN A 475 -3.29 -56.66 -1.43
CA ASN A 475 -2.00 -56.02 -1.11
C ASN A 475 -1.19 -55.63 -2.35
N LEU A 476 -1.40 -56.28 -3.51
CA LEU A 476 -0.65 -55.99 -4.74
C LEU A 476 -1.02 -54.61 -5.33
N ASP A 477 -2.30 -54.25 -5.34
CA ASP A 477 -2.76 -52.96 -5.90
C ASP A 477 -2.30 -51.78 -5.04
N ILE A 478 -2.37 -51.91 -3.70
CA ILE A 478 -1.91 -50.86 -2.77
C ILE A 478 -0.41 -50.59 -2.94
N THR A 479 0.42 -51.63 -3.11
CA THR A 479 1.86 -51.44 -3.34
C THR A 479 2.14 -50.77 -4.68
N SER A 480 1.38 -51.11 -5.73
CA SER A 480 1.51 -50.51 -7.06
C SER A 480 1.11 -49.03 -7.05
N ASP A 481 0.01 -48.66 -6.38
CA ASP A 481 -0.44 -47.27 -6.28
C ASP A 481 0.50 -46.41 -5.44
N MET A 482 1.04 -46.98 -4.36
CA MET A 482 2.07 -46.33 -3.55
C MET A 482 3.36 -46.10 -4.34
N GLU A 483 3.79 -47.08 -5.14
CA GLU A 483 4.92 -46.92 -6.06
C GLU A 483 4.65 -45.84 -7.10
N GLY A 484 3.42 -45.75 -7.62
CA GLY A 484 2.99 -44.69 -8.53
C GLY A 484 3.09 -43.29 -7.91
N ILE A 485 2.67 -43.12 -6.65
CA ILE A 485 2.80 -41.84 -5.93
C ILE A 485 4.27 -41.50 -5.67
N VAL A 486 5.11 -42.48 -5.33
CA VAL A 486 6.55 -42.26 -5.15
C VAL A 486 7.22 -41.86 -6.47
N GLU A 487 6.85 -42.47 -7.60
CA GLU A 487 7.31 -42.06 -8.94
C GLU A 487 6.93 -40.60 -9.26
N LEU A 488 5.73 -40.15 -8.87
CA LEU A 488 5.33 -38.74 -9.02
C LEU A 488 6.27 -37.80 -8.26
N PHE A 489 6.75 -38.19 -7.07
CA PHE A 489 7.72 -37.41 -6.31
C PHE A 489 9.11 -37.39 -6.93
N LEU A 490 9.54 -38.46 -7.61
CA LEU A 490 10.83 -38.50 -8.31
C LEU A 490 10.91 -37.49 -9.46
N HIS A 491 9.78 -37.14 -10.09
CA HIS A 491 9.71 -36.05 -11.07
C HIS A 491 10.02 -34.66 -10.48
N ILE A 492 10.13 -34.55 -9.15
CA ILE A 492 10.45 -33.30 -8.45
C ILE A 492 11.93 -33.22 -8.13
N LYS A 493 12.73 -32.66 -9.07
CA LYS A 493 14.20 -32.57 -8.95
C LYS A 493 14.84 -33.91 -8.58
N GLY A 494 14.38 -35.02 -9.17
CA GLY A 494 14.92 -36.36 -8.89
C GLY A 494 14.50 -36.96 -7.54
N GLY A 495 13.47 -36.41 -6.89
CA GLY A 495 13.02 -36.83 -5.55
C GLY A 495 13.62 -36.01 -4.41
N TRP A 496 14.52 -35.05 -4.69
CA TRP A 496 15.17 -34.24 -3.67
C TRP A 496 14.20 -33.46 -2.79
N LEU A 497 13.35 -32.61 -3.38
CA LEU A 497 12.49 -31.72 -2.60
C LEU A 497 11.50 -32.51 -1.73
N PRO A 498 10.82 -33.56 -2.23
CA PRO A 498 9.98 -34.40 -1.38
C PRO A 498 10.77 -35.10 -0.27
N LEU A 499 12.00 -35.55 -0.53
CA LEU A 499 12.87 -36.15 0.49
C LEU A 499 13.30 -35.14 1.55
N GLN A 500 13.64 -33.92 1.13
CA GLN A 500 13.97 -32.80 2.01
C GLN A 500 12.79 -32.46 2.91
N TRP A 501 11.61 -32.19 2.34
CA TRP A 501 10.41 -31.83 3.11
C TRP A 501 9.97 -32.95 4.04
N ALA A 502 9.99 -34.21 3.59
CA ALA A 502 9.66 -35.34 4.46
C ALA A 502 10.66 -35.48 5.62
N SER A 503 11.94 -35.16 5.41
CA SER A 503 12.96 -35.15 6.47
C SER A 503 12.81 -33.95 7.40
N GLU A 504 12.45 -32.79 6.86
CA GLU A 504 12.17 -31.57 7.61
C GLU A 504 10.90 -31.69 8.45
N ASP A 505 9.88 -32.43 8.00
CA ASP A 505 8.60 -32.59 8.69
C ASP A 505 8.51 -33.90 9.52
N GLY A 506 9.57 -34.71 9.53
CA GLY A 506 9.68 -35.91 10.37
C GLY A 506 8.89 -37.13 9.91
N GLN A 507 8.60 -37.22 8.62
CA GLN A 507 7.78 -38.27 8.01
C GLN A 507 8.62 -39.51 7.67
N ASP A 508 9.07 -40.22 8.72
CA ASP A 508 10.05 -41.30 8.58
C ASP A 508 9.59 -42.48 7.71
N ALA A 509 8.29 -42.79 7.67
CA ALA A 509 7.79 -43.87 6.83
C ALA A 509 7.86 -43.51 5.34
N ILE A 510 7.58 -42.26 4.98
CA ILE A 510 7.76 -41.74 3.61
C ILE A 510 9.23 -41.59 3.25
N VAL A 511 10.06 -41.06 4.14
CA VAL A 511 11.51 -41.00 3.92
C VAL A 511 12.03 -42.39 3.55
N LYS A 512 11.60 -43.44 4.27
CA LYS A 512 11.95 -44.82 3.94
C LYS A 512 11.50 -45.25 2.53
N GLN A 513 10.30 -44.84 2.10
CA GLN A 513 9.77 -45.19 0.77
C GLN A 513 10.50 -44.44 -0.36
N ILE A 514 10.73 -43.13 -0.22
CA ILE A 514 11.42 -42.32 -1.24
C ILE A 514 12.86 -42.82 -1.42
N LEU A 515 13.55 -43.19 -0.34
CA LEU A 515 14.92 -43.71 -0.36
C LEU A 515 15.06 -45.08 -1.04
N THR A 516 13.96 -45.76 -1.40
CA THR A 516 14.05 -46.98 -2.23
C THR A 516 14.50 -46.68 -3.66
N LYS A 517 14.27 -45.45 -4.14
CA LYS A 517 14.56 -45.02 -5.53
C LYS A 517 15.36 -43.72 -5.62
N ALA A 518 15.30 -42.84 -4.63
CA ALA A 518 16.03 -41.57 -4.60
C ALA A 518 17.44 -41.74 -4.02
N ASP A 519 18.37 -40.89 -4.47
CA ASP A 519 19.73 -40.83 -3.91
C ASP A 519 19.71 -40.16 -2.52
N PRO A 520 20.15 -40.87 -1.45
CA PRO A 520 20.15 -40.33 -0.09
C PRO A 520 21.17 -39.20 0.15
N ASN A 521 22.19 -39.05 -0.70
CA ASN A 521 23.26 -38.05 -0.57
C ASN A 521 23.02 -36.78 -1.39
N MET A 522 21.82 -36.61 -1.92
CA MET A 522 21.43 -35.36 -2.56
C MET A 522 21.56 -34.18 -1.58
N VAL A 523 21.81 -32.99 -2.11
CA VAL A 523 21.99 -31.76 -1.33
C VAL A 523 21.19 -30.61 -1.92
N ASP A 524 20.81 -29.65 -1.08
CA ASP A 524 20.21 -28.39 -1.52
C ASP A 524 21.27 -27.40 -2.05
N GLU A 525 20.82 -26.18 -2.37
CA GLU A 525 21.68 -25.09 -2.82
C GLU A 525 22.68 -24.66 -1.75
N GLU A 526 22.43 -24.94 -0.47
CA GLU A 526 23.37 -24.71 0.64
C GLU A 526 24.29 -25.91 0.88
N GLY A 527 24.16 -27.02 0.16
CA GLY A 527 24.95 -28.22 0.39
C GLY A 527 24.44 -29.09 1.56
N ARG A 528 23.25 -28.82 2.11
CA ARG A 528 22.68 -29.61 3.21
C ARG A 528 22.05 -30.89 2.70
N THR A 529 22.26 -31.98 3.44
CA THR A 529 21.67 -33.30 3.17
C THR A 529 20.31 -33.45 3.86
N PRO A 530 19.50 -34.48 3.53
CA PRO A 530 18.26 -34.77 4.27
C PRO A 530 18.53 -35.05 5.75
N LEU A 531 19.70 -35.62 6.06
CA LEU A 531 20.16 -35.86 7.42
C LEU A 531 20.43 -34.56 8.17
N SER A 532 20.99 -33.53 7.51
CA SER A 532 21.17 -32.21 8.10
C SER A 532 19.82 -31.58 8.48
N TRP A 533 18.83 -31.63 7.58
CA TRP A 533 17.48 -31.13 7.83
C TRP A 533 16.76 -31.85 8.97
N ALA A 534 16.76 -33.20 8.96
CA ALA A 534 16.16 -33.99 10.04
C ALA A 534 16.85 -33.74 11.39
N SER A 535 18.18 -33.53 11.38
CA SER A 535 18.98 -33.26 12.57
C SER A 535 18.76 -31.85 13.11
N GLU A 536 18.54 -30.84 12.25
CA GLU A 536 18.20 -29.48 12.66
C GLU A 536 16.82 -29.42 13.32
N LYS A 537 15.82 -30.11 12.75
CA LYS A 537 14.43 -30.07 13.22
C LYS A 537 14.12 -31.01 14.39
N GLY A 538 14.94 -32.02 14.63
CA GLY A 538 14.81 -32.89 15.81
C GLY A 538 14.11 -34.22 15.58
N PHE A 539 13.97 -34.67 14.34
CA PHE A 539 13.22 -35.88 14.00
C PHE A 539 14.05 -37.16 14.08
N GLY A 540 14.25 -37.66 15.30
CA GLY A 540 15.07 -38.84 15.59
C GLY A 540 14.69 -40.11 14.81
N ALA A 541 13.39 -40.35 14.56
CA ALA A 541 12.94 -41.49 13.76
C ALA A 541 13.39 -41.41 12.29
N ALA A 542 13.30 -40.21 11.68
CA ALA A 542 13.79 -39.97 10.32
C ALA A 542 15.32 -40.11 10.26
N VAL A 543 16.05 -39.59 11.26
CA VAL A 543 17.50 -39.78 11.39
C VAL A 543 17.89 -41.26 11.48
N LYS A 544 17.14 -42.09 12.24
CA LYS A 544 17.38 -43.54 12.31
C LYS A 544 17.20 -44.22 10.94
N VAL A 545 16.16 -43.85 10.20
CA VAL A 545 15.91 -44.39 8.85
C VAL A 545 17.04 -44.00 7.90
N LEU A 546 17.42 -42.71 7.90
CA LEU A 546 18.49 -42.17 7.06
C LEU A 546 19.83 -42.87 7.35
N LEU A 547 20.28 -42.91 8.61
CA LEU A 547 21.52 -43.59 9.01
C LEU A 547 21.48 -45.11 8.74
N GLY A 548 20.30 -45.73 8.83
CA GLY A 548 20.09 -47.15 8.55
C GLY A 548 20.29 -47.56 7.09
N THR A 549 20.31 -46.61 6.15
CA THR A 549 20.60 -46.90 4.73
C THR A 549 22.05 -47.29 4.49
N GLY A 550 22.97 -46.90 5.37
CA GLY A 550 24.41 -47.15 5.25
C GLY A 550 25.13 -46.43 4.10
N ALA A 551 24.39 -45.70 3.26
CA ALA A 551 24.92 -44.94 2.12
C ALA A 551 25.15 -43.45 2.44
N ILE A 552 24.55 -42.94 3.52
CA ILE A 552 24.65 -41.54 3.93
C ILE A 552 25.95 -41.29 4.69
N ASP A 553 26.65 -40.22 4.32
CA ASP A 553 27.75 -39.68 5.12
C ASP A 553 27.19 -38.88 6.31
N PRO A 554 27.32 -39.38 7.56
CA PRO A 554 26.82 -38.67 8.74
C PRO A 554 27.61 -37.40 9.08
N ASP A 555 28.79 -37.21 8.49
CA ASP A 555 29.65 -36.03 8.65
C ASP A 555 29.61 -35.09 7.42
N ALA A 556 28.63 -35.27 6.52
CA ALA A 556 28.47 -34.41 5.36
C ALA A 556 28.37 -32.93 5.78
N ARG A 557 29.20 -32.10 5.14
CA ARG A 557 29.28 -30.66 5.42
C ARG A 557 28.50 -29.87 4.39
N ASP A 558 27.70 -28.93 4.87
CA ASP A 558 27.10 -27.91 4.01
C ASP A 558 28.14 -26.85 3.58
N LYS A 559 27.72 -25.86 2.79
CA LYS A 559 28.59 -24.77 2.31
C LYS A 559 29.17 -23.90 3.42
N ALA A 560 28.50 -23.82 4.58
CA ALA A 560 29.03 -23.16 5.77
C ALA A 560 29.92 -24.10 6.61
N GLY A 561 30.12 -25.34 6.15
CA GLY A 561 30.88 -26.37 6.84
C GLY A 561 30.15 -27.00 8.03
N TRP A 562 28.83 -26.80 8.16
CA TRP A 562 28.06 -27.39 9.24
C TRP A 562 27.75 -28.87 8.96
N THR A 563 27.88 -29.69 10.00
CA THR A 563 27.52 -31.11 9.98
C THR A 563 26.17 -31.33 10.66
N PRO A 564 25.49 -32.46 10.41
CA PRO A 564 24.29 -32.84 11.14
C PRO A 564 24.45 -32.81 12.67
N LEU A 565 25.64 -33.15 13.19
CA LEU A 565 25.93 -33.08 14.62
C LEU A 565 25.93 -31.64 15.16
N LEU A 566 26.48 -30.68 14.40
CA LEU A 566 26.46 -29.26 14.77
C LEU A 566 25.03 -28.71 14.84
N TRP A 567 24.18 -29.08 13.86
CA TRP A 567 22.76 -28.73 13.84
C TRP A 567 21.98 -29.34 15.02
N ALA A 568 22.21 -30.62 15.31
CA ALA A 568 21.56 -31.31 16.44
C ALA A 568 22.00 -30.73 17.79
N ALA A 569 23.29 -30.42 17.95
CA ALA A 569 23.84 -29.88 19.18
C ALA A 569 23.36 -28.46 19.47
N LYS A 570 23.29 -27.59 18.45
CA LYS A 570 22.76 -26.22 18.57
C LYS A 570 21.29 -26.20 19.00
N ASN A 571 20.49 -27.14 18.48
CA ASN A 571 19.05 -27.18 18.74
C ASN A 571 18.66 -28.09 19.92
N GLY A 572 19.61 -28.79 20.55
CA GLY A 572 19.37 -29.54 21.78
C GLY A 572 18.78 -30.94 21.58
N HIS A 573 18.94 -31.50 20.38
CA HIS A 573 18.31 -32.77 20.02
C HIS A 573 19.09 -33.97 20.53
N GLU A 574 18.92 -34.27 21.83
CA GLU A 574 19.63 -35.31 22.58
C GLU A 574 19.64 -36.68 21.87
N GLU A 575 18.48 -37.16 21.44
CA GLU A 575 18.35 -38.46 20.77
C GLU A 575 19.19 -38.54 19.49
N ILE A 576 19.21 -37.46 18.71
CA ILE A 576 19.96 -37.37 17.45
C ILE A 576 21.45 -37.30 17.71
N VAL A 577 21.89 -36.51 18.69
CA VAL A 577 23.29 -36.45 19.12
C VAL A 577 23.76 -37.85 19.52
N LYS A 578 22.97 -38.59 20.30
CA LYS A 578 23.28 -39.97 20.68
C LYS A 578 23.37 -40.92 19.48
N LEU A 579 22.46 -40.81 18.52
CA LEU A 579 22.46 -41.61 17.29
C LEU A 579 23.70 -41.31 16.43
N LEU A 580 24.02 -40.04 16.20
CA LEU A 580 25.17 -39.62 15.41
C LEU A 580 26.48 -40.04 16.06
N LEU A 581 26.65 -39.83 17.36
CA LEU A 581 27.86 -40.23 18.10
C LEU A 581 28.04 -41.76 18.20
N SER A 582 26.97 -42.54 18.02
CA SER A 582 27.06 -44.00 17.95
C SER A 582 27.66 -44.48 16.61
N THR A 583 27.65 -43.64 15.57
CA THR A 583 28.32 -43.93 14.30
C THR A 583 29.82 -43.69 14.46
N LYS A 584 30.65 -44.67 14.07
CA LYS A 584 32.11 -44.62 14.30
C LYS A 584 32.85 -43.53 13.50
N THR A 585 32.19 -42.91 12.54
CA THR A 585 32.74 -41.91 11.62
C THR A 585 32.68 -40.50 12.20
N VAL A 586 31.65 -40.17 12.99
CA VAL A 586 31.38 -38.81 13.48
C VAL A 586 32.38 -38.37 14.56
N GLY A 587 33.16 -37.33 14.24
CA GLY A 587 34.03 -36.67 15.21
C GLY A 587 33.23 -35.76 16.15
N PRO A 588 33.33 -35.92 17.49
CA PRO A 588 32.57 -35.09 18.43
C PRO A 588 33.07 -33.63 18.53
N ASP A 589 34.28 -33.36 18.02
CA ASP A 589 34.92 -32.04 17.96
C ASP A 589 34.92 -31.44 16.54
N THR A 590 34.05 -31.94 15.66
CA THR A 590 33.99 -31.43 14.29
C THR A 590 33.60 -29.97 14.29
N LYS A 591 34.54 -29.11 13.90
CA LYS A 591 34.30 -27.66 13.78
C LYS A 591 33.51 -27.34 12.52
N GLU A 592 32.69 -26.30 12.60
CA GLU A 592 32.12 -25.65 11.41
C GLU A 592 33.24 -25.14 10.47
N GLY A 593 32.90 -24.84 9.22
CA GLY A 593 33.90 -24.51 8.18
C GLY A 593 34.63 -23.20 8.44
N ASN A 594 35.88 -23.11 7.98
CA ASN A 594 36.78 -21.98 8.19
C ASN A 594 36.71 -20.94 7.03
N ASP A 595 35.59 -20.84 6.30
CA ASP A 595 35.53 -19.95 5.14
C ASP A 595 35.59 -18.48 5.58
N GLU A 596 36.42 -17.69 4.89
CA GLU A 596 36.83 -16.31 5.22
C GLU A 596 35.65 -15.32 5.33
N THR A 597 34.44 -15.74 4.94
CA THR A 597 33.26 -14.89 4.92
C THR A 597 32.33 -15.08 6.11
N ARG A 598 32.33 -16.24 6.82
CA ARG A 598 31.33 -16.54 7.88
C ARG A 598 31.68 -17.62 8.93
N GLY A 599 32.80 -18.34 8.82
CA GLY A 599 33.18 -19.33 9.84
C GLY A 599 33.38 -18.67 11.21
N THR A 600 32.94 -19.32 12.28
CA THR A 600 33.30 -18.97 13.67
C THR A 600 34.11 -20.07 14.33
N GLY A 601 34.37 -21.19 13.65
CA GLY A 601 35.21 -22.29 14.15
C GLY A 601 34.65 -23.01 15.39
N ARG A 602 33.33 -22.93 15.63
CA ARG A 602 32.65 -23.52 16.79
C ARG A 602 32.51 -25.04 16.71
N THR A 603 32.57 -25.69 17.87
CA THR A 603 32.37 -27.15 18.07
C THR A 603 30.94 -27.45 18.53
N PRO A 604 30.49 -28.72 18.46
CA PRO A 604 29.17 -29.11 18.99
C PRO A 604 29.01 -28.78 20.47
N LEU A 605 30.06 -28.93 21.28
CA LEU A 605 30.04 -28.57 22.70
C LEU A 605 29.87 -27.06 22.91
N LEU A 606 30.54 -26.22 22.10
CA LEU A 606 30.40 -24.76 22.16
C LEU A 606 28.94 -24.35 21.89
N LEU A 607 28.35 -24.88 20.82
CA LEU A 607 26.97 -24.57 20.42
C LEU A 607 25.94 -25.06 21.46
N ALA A 608 26.10 -26.29 21.98
CA ALA A 608 25.23 -26.81 23.02
C ALA A 608 25.35 -26.01 24.33
N SER A 609 26.56 -25.52 24.64
CA SER A 609 26.81 -24.69 25.83
C SER A 609 26.27 -23.28 25.68
N GLU A 610 26.36 -22.67 24.49
CA GLU A 610 25.75 -21.38 24.15
C GLU A 610 24.22 -21.43 24.25
N ALA A 611 23.61 -22.50 23.75
CA ALA A 611 22.17 -22.68 23.74
C ALA A 611 21.60 -23.23 25.07
N GLY A 612 22.46 -23.73 25.97
CA GLY A 612 22.06 -24.19 27.31
C GLY A 612 21.56 -25.63 27.39
N HIS A 613 21.86 -26.45 26.38
CA HIS A 613 21.35 -27.82 26.26
C HIS A 613 22.11 -28.80 27.16
N MET A 614 21.73 -28.82 28.44
CA MET A 614 22.36 -29.63 29.49
C MET A 614 22.62 -31.09 29.10
N GLU A 615 21.60 -31.80 28.61
CA GLU A 615 21.74 -33.24 28.32
C GLU A 615 22.63 -33.50 27.11
N VAL A 616 22.61 -32.62 26.11
CA VAL A 616 23.57 -32.67 24.98
C VAL A 616 24.99 -32.44 25.48
N VAL A 617 25.21 -31.45 26.34
CA VAL A 617 26.52 -31.20 26.97
C VAL A 617 26.97 -32.44 27.75
N ARG A 618 26.08 -33.05 28.55
CA ARG A 618 26.37 -34.30 29.29
C ARG A 618 26.81 -35.42 28.36
N LEU A 619 26.04 -35.70 27.31
CA LEU A 619 26.35 -36.75 26.34
C LEU A 619 27.70 -36.52 25.65
N LEU A 620 27.99 -35.28 25.25
CA LEU A 620 29.28 -34.94 24.64
C LEU A 620 30.44 -35.18 25.62
N LEU A 621 30.31 -34.77 26.89
CA LEU A 621 31.32 -34.99 27.93
C LEU A 621 31.58 -36.49 28.21
N GLU A 622 30.54 -37.33 28.13
CA GLU A 622 30.63 -38.79 28.33
C GLU A 622 31.42 -39.50 27.23
N THR A 623 31.54 -38.93 26.03
CA THR A 623 32.32 -39.55 24.94
C THR A 623 33.84 -39.56 25.18
N HIS A 624 34.33 -38.78 26.15
CA HIS A 624 35.74 -38.66 26.57
C HIS A 624 36.75 -38.30 25.45
N LYS A 625 36.27 -37.95 24.26
CA LYS A 625 37.06 -37.52 23.10
C LYS A 625 36.93 -36.04 22.80
N VAL A 626 36.11 -35.31 23.57
CA VAL A 626 35.79 -33.89 23.34
C VAL A 626 36.86 -32.98 23.93
N ASP A 627 37.38 -32.06 23.12
CA ASP A 627 38.29 -31.00 23.55
C ASP A 627 37.53 -29.88 24.27
N LEU A 628 37.60 -29.91 25.61
CA LEU A 628 36.99 -28.92 26.49
C LEU A 628 37.69 -27.55 26.45
N GLY A 629 38.93 -27.51 25.94
CA GLY A 629 39.71 -26.30 25.72
C GLY A 629 39.49 -25.67 24.36
N ALA A 630 38.66 -26.27 23.50
CA ALA A 630 38.41 -25.77 22.16
C ALA A 630 37.89 -24.32 22.21
N ARG A 631 38.54 -23.48 21.41
CA ARG A 631 38.16 -22.08 21.19
C ARG A 631 37.57 -21.90 19.80
N ASP A 632 36.57 -21.02 19.74
CA ASP A 632 36.07 -20.45 18.49
C ASP A 632 37.02 -19.34 17.99
N GLU A 633 36.69 -18.72 16.86
CA GLU A 633 37.51 -17.67 16.23
C GLU A 633 37.61 -16.39 17.07
N SER A 634 36.67 -16.12 17.98
CA SER A 634 36.80 -15.02 18.93
C SER A 634 37.63 -15.40 20.16
N GLY A 635 38.13 -16.63 20.26
CA GLY A 635 38.82 -17.15 21.44
C GLY A 635 37.85 -17.63 22.55
N GLY A 636 36.56 -17.66 22.27
CA GLY A 636 35.48 -18.08 23.15
C GLY A 636 35.49 -19.59 23.45
N THR A 637 35.37 -19.96 24.72
CA THR A 637 35.28 -21.36 25.19
C THR A 637 33.85 -21.76 25.54
N SER A 638 33.58 -23.07 25.65
CA SER A 638 32.23 -23.59 26.01
C SER A 638 31.73 -23.02 27.34
N LEU A 639 32.62 -22.85 28.32
CA LEU A 639 32.29 -22.21 29.60
C LEU A 639 31.93 -20.73 29.41
N MET A 640 32.65 -19.98 28.58
CA MET A 640 32.34 -18.56 28.34
C MET A 640 30.95 -18.38 27.73
N TRP A 641 30.61 -19.17 26.71
CA TRP A 641 29.30 -19.06 26.05
C TRP A 641 28.16 -19.48 26.97
N ALA A 642 28.34 -20.51 27.80
CA ALA A 642 27.36 -20.87 28.83
C ALA A 642 27.17 -19.76 29.87
N VAL A 643 28.28 -19.11 30.29
CA VAL A 643 28.23 -18.00 31.25
C VAL A 643 27.60 -16.75 30.64
N LYS A 644 27.98 -16.38 29.41
CA LYS A 644 27.45 -15.22 28.70
C LYS A 644 25.93 -15.28 28.50
N ASN A 645 25.37 -16.48 28.34
CA ASN A 645 23.93 -16.70 28.17
C ASN A 645 23.20 -17.13 29.46
N GLY A 646 23.88 -17.19 30.60
CA GLY A 646 23.23 -17.43 31.90
C GLY A 646 22.88 -18.89 32.22
N HIS A 647 23.47 -19.86 31.53
CA HIS A 647 23.15 -21.29 31.67
C HIS A 647 23.81 -21.93 32.89
N THR A 648 23.30 -21.60 34.09
CA THR A 648 23.87 -21.95 35.39
C THR A 648 24.17 -23.45 35.56
N ASP A 649 23.26 -24.33 35.11
CA ASP A 649 23.47 -25.76 35.27
C ASP A 649 24.56 -26.30 34.33
N VAL A 650 24.62 -25.80 33.08
CA VAL A 650 25.71 -26.14 32.14
C VAL A 650 27.05 -25.66 32.70
N VAL A 651 27.11 -24.44 33.25
CA VAL A 651 28.30 -23.92 33.93
C VAL A 651 28.72 -24.83 35.08
N ARG A 652 27.78 -25.27 35.93
CA ARG A 652 28.05 -26.20 37.02
C ARG A 652 28.60 -27.53 36.52
N LEU A 653 28.05 -28.08 35.44
CA LEU A 653 28.51 -29.33 34.86
C LEU A 653 29.93 -29.19 34.29
N LEU A 654 30.18 -28.14 33.50
CA LEU A 654 31.49 -27.84 32.91
C LEU A 654 32.56 -27.62 33.99
N LEU A 655 32.28 -26.86 35.05
CA LEU A 655 33.22 -26.61 36.15
C LEU A 655 33.58 -27.89 36.94
N ARG A 656 32.63 -28.83 37.08
CA ARG A 656 32.87 -30.12 37.76
C ARG A 656 33.86 -31.03 37.02
N THR A 657 33.98 -30.90 35.69
CA THR A 657 34.91 -31.72 34.90
C THR A 657 36.39 -31.37 35.15
N GLY A 658 36.68 -30.17 35.68
CA GLY A 658 37.99 -29.80 36.24
C GLY A 658 39.13 -29.52 35.25
N THR A 659 38.90 -29.73 33.94
CA THR A 659 39.86 -29.55 32.84
C THR A 659 39.78 -28.18 32.16
N ILE A 660 38.66 -27.47 32.30
CA ILE A 660 38.45 -26.14 31.70
C ILE A 660 39.15 -25.07 32.55
N HIS A 661 39.95 -24.22 31.92
CA HIS A 661 40.53 -23.03 32.56
C HIS A 661 39.45 -21.95 32.75
N PRO A 662 39.05 -21.61 33.98
CA PRO A 662 37.93 -20.70 34.22
C PRO A 662 38.28 -19.22 34.00
N ASN A 663 39.57 -18.90 33.84
CA ASN A 663 40.08 -17.56 33.49
C ASN A 663 40.52 -17.47 32.03
N ALA A 664 40.09 -18.38 31.16
CA ALA A 664 40.27 -18.15 29.73
C ALA A 664 39.70 -16.77 29.38
N SER A 665 40.33 -16.06 28.45
CA SER A 665 39.92 -14.74 28.00
C SER A 665 39.68 -14.74 26.49
N GLU A 666 38.71 -13.95 26.04
CA GLU A 666 38.41 -13.78 24.62
C GLU A 666 39.59 -13.13 23.86
N ASP A 667 39.93 -13.67 22.69
CA ASP A 667 41.02 -13.23 21.82
C ASP A 667 40.47 -12.15 20.84
N GLY A 668 40.14 -10.96 21.34
CA GLY A 668 39.54 -9.93 20.47
C GLY A 668 40.53 -9.31 19.46
N GLU A 669 40.13 -9.06 18.22
CA GLU A 669 41.01 -8.44 17.21
C GLU A 669 41.04 -6.91 17.28
N VAL A 670 39.97 -6.29 17.78
CA VAL A 670 39.82 -4.84 17.86
C VAL A 670 40.59 -4.29 19.06
N GLU A 671 41.35 -3.21 18.83
CA GLU A 671 41.98 -2.46 19.91
C GLU A 671 40.87 -1.96 20.86
N ASN A 672 40.80 -2.55 22.06
CA ASN A 672 39.88 -2.26 23.18
C ASN A 672 38.62 -3.13 23.32
N GLU A 673 38.36 -4.08 22.42
CA GLU A 673 37.29 -5.08 22.58
C GLU A 673 37.91 -6.48 22.62
N GLY A 674 38.04 -7.06 23.82
CA GLY A 674 38.60 -8.40 24.02
C GLY A 674 39.20 -8.57 25.41
N GLY A 675 39.68 -9.78 25.73
CA GLY A 675 40.28 -10.10 27.03
C GLY A 675 39.27 -10.34 28.15
N ARG A 676 37.98 -10.47 27.84
CA ARG A 676 36.94 -10.70 28.85
C ARG A 676 36.97 -12.13 29.36
N THR A 677 36.91 -12.29 30.69
CA THR A 677 36.82 -13.61 31.35
C THR A 677 35.36 -14.01 31.59
N PRO A 678 35.06 -15.31 31.83
CA PRO A 678 33.71 -15.74 32.22
C PRO A 678 33.14 -14.94 33.40
N LEU A 679 33.95 -14.63 34.41
CA LEU A 679 33.49 -13.84 35.57
C LEU A 679 33.04 -12.42 35.18
N MET A 680 33.72 -11.77 34.22
CA MET A 680 33.31 -10.46 33.72
C MET A 680 31.97 -10.52 32.96
N TRP A 681 31.76 -11.57 32.15
CA TRP A 681 30.49 -11.79 31.48
C TRP A 681 29.35 -12.06 32.47
N ALA A 682 29.58 -12.88 33.50
CA ALA A 682 28.61 -13.13 34.55
C ALA A 682 28.26 -11.84 35.33
N ALA A 683 29.29 -11.03 35.63
CA ALA A 683 29.14 -9.76 36.34
C ALA A 683 28.36 -8.72 35.52
N SER A 684 28.66 -8.57 34.23
CA SER A 684 27.99 -7.63 33.34
C SER A 684 26.53 -7.99 33.07
N ASN A 685 26.18 -9.28 33.05
CA ASN A 685 24.81 -9.73 32.77
C ASN A 685 23.97 -9.93 34.04
N GLY A 686 24.53 -9.71 35.24
CA GLY A 686 23.77 -9.84 36.49
C GLY A 686 23.54 -11.28 36.98
N TYR A 687 24.33 -12.27 36.52
CA TYR A 687 24.14 -13.67 36.88
C TYR A 687 24.77 -14.03 38.24
N GLU A 688 24.08 -13.69 39.33
CA GLU A 688 24.57 -13.88 40.71
C GLU A 688 24.98 -15.33 41.02
N ASP A 689 24.15 -16.31 40.63
CA ASP A 689 24.43 -17.73 40.89
C ASP A 689 25.68 -18.23 40.16
N ILE A 690 25.89 -17.76 38.93
CA ILE A 690 27.09 -18.08 38.15
C ILE A 690 28.32 -17.41 38.75
N VAL A 691 28.22 -16.15 39.18
CA VAL A 691 29.30 -15.46 39.91
C VAL A 691 29.67 -16.25 41.16
N ARG A 692 28.68 -16.72 41.94
CA ARG A 692 28.95 -17.54 43.13
C ARG A 692 29.67 -18.85 42.78
N LEU A 693 29.20 -19.57 41.76
CA LEU A 693 29.84 -20.82 41.29
C LEU A 693 31.28 -20.61 40.80
N LEU A 694 31.53 -19.51 40.08
CA LEU A 694 32.87 -19.16 39.61
C LEU A 694 33.78 -18.79 40.78
N LEU A 695 33.32 -17.97 41.74
CA LEU A 695 34.12 -17.57 42.90
C LEU A 695 34.43 -18.74 43.86
N ASP A 696 33.50 -19.70 43.99
CA ASP A 696 33.73 -20.95 44.74
C ASP A 696 34.83 -21.82 44.09
N THR A 697 35.03 -21.67 42.78
CA THR A 697 36.13 -22.32 42.05
C THR A 697 37.43 -21.59 42.36
N ARG A 698 38.19 -22.06 43.36
CA ARG A 698 39.45 -21.44 43.88
C ARG A 698 40.48 -20.97 42.83
N ARG A 699 40.36 -21.39 41.58
CA ARG A 699 41.18 -21.04 40.41
C ARG A 699 40.77 -19.72 39.73
N VAL A 700 39.65 -19.09 40.10
CA VAL A 700 39.18 -17.84 39.47
C VAL A 700 39.90 -16.62 40.03
N GLU A 701 40.39 -15.75 39.13
CA GLU A 701 41.09 -14.50 39.45
C GLU A 701 40.16 -13.29 39.21
N PRO A 702 39.57 -12.70 40.25
CA PRO A 702 38.54 -11.65 40.11
C PRO A 702 39.09 -10.30 39.60
N ASP A 703 40.38 -10.03 39.81
CA ASP A 703 41.08 -8.83 39.35
C ASP A 703 41.73 -9.00 37.96
N SER A 704 41.39 -10.07 37.24
CA SER A 704 41.74 -10.19 35.82
C SER A 704 41.27 -8.93 35.09
N ARG A 705 42.04 -8.48 34.10
CA ARG A 705 41.76 -7.23 33.36
C ARG A 705 41.50 -7.54 31.90
N ASP A 706 40.43 -6.95 31.35
CA ASP A 706 40.17 -7.00 29.92
C ASP A 706 41.16 -6.10 29.15
N LYS A 707 41.05 -6.08 27.81
CA LYS A 707 41.90 -5.20 26.99
C LYS A 707 41.68 -3.72 27.29
N SER A 708 40.56 -3.31 27.87
CA SER A 708 40.30 -1.93 28.32
C SER A 708 40.77 -1.67 29.75
N GLY A 709 41.41 -2.64 30.41
CA GLY A 709 41.90 -2.53 31.78
C GLY A 709 40.81 -2.69 32.85
N ARG A 710 39.57 -3.05 32.48
CA ARG A 710 38.43 -3.22 33.39
C ARG A 710 38.44 -4.60 34.06
N THR A 711 37.98 -4.64 35.31
CA THR A 711 37.82 -5.86 36.14
C THR A 711 36.36 -6.32 36.21
N ALA A 712 36.10 -7.50 36.78
CA ALA A 712 34.73 -7.98 37.00
C ALA A 712 33.90 -7.04 37.89
N ILE A 713 34.52 -6.35 38.86
CA ILE A 713 33.85 -5.31 39.66
C ILE A 713 33.42 -4.15 38.78
N ALA A 714 34.28 -3.66 37.88
CA ALA A 714 33.95 -2.55 36.99
C ALA A 714 32.73 -2.87 36.11
N PHE A 715 32.64 -4.09 35.57
CA PHE A 715 31.47 -4.54 34.82
C PHE A 715 30.20 -4.65 35.69
N ALA A 716 30.29 -5.23 36.89
CA ALA A 716 29.14 -5.30 37.81
C ALA A 716 28.61 -3.92 38.19
N VAL A 717 29.52 -2.96 38.36
CA VAL A 717 29.20 -1.56 38.69
C VAL A 717 28.59 -0.83 37.50
N GLU A 718 29.14 -0.99 36.29
CA GLU A 718 28.60 -0.41 35.05
C GLU A 718 27.18 -0.91 34.78
N SER A 719 26.89 -2.16 35.15
CA SER A 719 25.55 -2.76 35.07
C SER A 719 24.64 -2.47 36.27
N GLY A 720 25.13 -1.80 37.32
CA GLY A 720 24.36 -1.42 38.50
C GLY A 720 23.95 -2.57 39.44
N VAL A 721 24.56 -3.75 39.32
CA VAL A 721 24.12 -4.95 40.06
C VAL A 721 24.77 -5.03 41.44
N ALA A 722 24.16 -4.36 42.43
CA ALA A 722 24.65 -4.26 43.81
C ALA A 722 24.94 -5.61 44.49
N ALA A 723 24.11 -6.64 44.22
CA ALA A 723 24.31 -7.98 44.77
C ALA A 723 25.64 -8.61 44.34
N ILE A 724 26.02 -8.47 43.07
CA ILE A 724 27.28 -9.00 42.53
C ILE A 724 28.46 -8.17 43.06
N VAL A 725 28.32 -6.84 43.13
CA VAL A 725 29.35 -5.98 43.75
C VAL A 725 29.60 -6.43 45.18
N LYS A 726 28.55 -6.68 45.97
CA LYS A 726 28.66 -7.19 47.34
C LYS A 726 29.35 -8.55 47.41
N LEU A 727 29.01 -9.49 46.51
CA LEU A 727 29.66 -10.82 46.46
C LEU A 727 31.16 -10.71 46.12
N LEU A 728 31.52 -9.91 45.10
CA LEU A 728 32.91 -9.71 44.71
C LEU A 728 33.72 -9.07 45.85
N LEU A 729 33.17 -8.03 46.51
CA LEU A 729 33.81 -7.38 47.66
C LEU A 729 33.97 -8.32 48.87
N SER A 730 33.02 -9.25 49.09
CA SER A 730 33.09 -10.22 50.19
C SER A 730 34.21 -11.26 50.04
N THR A 731 34.69 -11.48 48.82
CA THR A 731 35.70 -12.52 48.51
C THR A 731 37.12 -12.12 48.95
N SER A 732 37.35 -10.87 49.38
CA SER A 732 38.64 -10.28 49.79
C SER A 732 39.76 -10.25 48.74
N ARG A 733 39.59 -10.98 47.63
CA ARG A 733 40.51 -11.11 46.49
C ARG A 733 40.27 -10.09 45.37
N ALA A 734 39.20 -9.30 45.46
CA ALA A 734 38.83 -8.34 44.42
C ALA A 734 39.08 -6.90 44.92
N ASP A 735 39.82 -6.12 44.14
CA ASP A 735 40.22 -4.76 44.48
C ASP A 735 39.25 -3.72 43.88
N PRO A 736 38.53 -2.92 44.70
CA PRO A 736 37.58 -1.93 44.23
C PRO A 736 38.20 -0.65 43.64
N GLU A 737 39.53 -0.49 43.67
CA GLU A 737 40.21 0.71 43.16
C GLU A 737 40.84 0.53 41.77
N VAL A 738 40.80 -0.66 41.18
CA VAL A 738 41.46 -0.91 39.88
C VAL A 738 40.85 -0.02 38.80
N PRO A 739 41.60 0.94 38.22
CA PRO A 739 41.06 1.83 37.21
C PRO A 739 41.09 1.19 35.82
N ASP A 740 40.17 1.60 34.95
CA ASP A 740 40.22 1.26 33.52
C ASP A 740 41.37 2.01 32.79
N LYS A 741 41.50 1.78 31.48
CA LYS A 741 42.48 2.48 30.63
C LYS A 741 42.29 3.99 30.63
N ASP A 742 41.10 4.52 30.89
CA ASP A 742 40.84 5.96 30.96
C ASP A 742 41.11 6.53 32.36
N GLY A 743 41.56 5.70 33.30
CA GLY A 743 41.80 6.09 34.68
C GLY A 743 40.52 6.15 35.51
N ARG A 744 39.39 5.61 35.01
CA ARG A 744 38.12 5.61 35.73
C ARG A 744 38.09 4.46 36.73
N THR A 745 37.88 4.77 38.01
CA THR A 745 37.69 3.76 39.06
C THR A 745 36.25 3.24 39.06
N PRO A 746 35.96 2.06 39.66
CA PRO A 746 34.59 1.59 39.84
C PRO A 746 33.68 2.62 40.51
N LEU A 747 34.16 3.39 41.50
CA LEU A 747 33.36 4.47 42.11
C LEU A 747 32.96 5.56 41.10
N MET A 748 33.82 5.88 40.13
CA MET A 748 33.51 6.84 39.07
C MET A 748 32.41 6.33 38.14
N LEU A 749 32.46 5.04 37.79
CA LEU A 749 31.43 4.40 36.97
C LEU A 749 30.09 4.34 37.71
N ALA A 750 30.09 4.01 39.01
CA ALA A 750 28.88 4.02 39.85
C ALA A 750 28.25 5.41 39.97
N ALA A 751 29.10 6.43 40.16
CA ALA A 751 28.70 7.83 40.26
C ALA A 751 28.20 8.39 38.92
N GLU A 752 28.79 7.98 37.79
CA GLU A 752 28.33 8.34 36.45
C GLU A 752 26.97 7.69 36.14
N GLY A 753 26.78 6.42 36.50
CA GLY A 753 25.58 5.63 36.24
C GLY A 753 24.40 5.88 37.18
N GLY A 754 24.58 6.58 38.30
CA GLY A 754 23.49 6.85 39.24
C GLY A 754 23.18 5.71 40.21
N PHE A 755 24.10 4.77 40.41
CA PHE A 755 23.85 3.57 41.21
C PHE A 755 24.14 3.80 42.71
N GLU A 756 23.20 4.43 43.40
CA GLU A 756 23.34 4.83 44.82
C GLU A 756 23.75 3.70 45.76
N GLU A 757 23.09 2.53 45.68
CA GLU A 757 23.40 1.37 46.53
C GLU A 757 24.83 0.87 46.27
N VAL A 758 25.27 0.87 45.01
CA VAL A 758 26.63 0.49 44.62
C VAL A 758 27.66 1.50 45.14
N VAL A 759 27.35 2.80 45.07
CA VAL A 759 28.19 3.86 45.65
C VAL A 759 28.34 3.65 47.16
N GLN A 760 27.24 3.38 47.88
CA GLN A 760 27.31 3.10 49.32
C GLN A 760 28.13 1.85 49.63
N LEU A 761 27.92 0.75 48.89
CA LEU A 761 28.69 -0.49 49.05
C LEU A 761 30.20 -0.28 48.86
N LEU A 762 30.59 0.46 47.81
CA LEU A 762 31.99 0.78 47.54
C LEU A 762 32.59 1.68 48.64
N LEU A 763 31.88 2.73 49.05
CA LEU A 763 32.35 3.65 50.09
C LEU A 763 32.49 2.98 51.46
N ASN A 764 31.64 2.00 51.78
CA ASN A 764 31.70 1.25 53.04
C ASN A 764 32.93 0.33 53.17
N THR A 765 33.68 0.10 52.08
CA THR A 765 34.90 -0.72 52.13
C THR A 765 36.11 0.00 52.73
N ASN A 766 36.07 1.33 52.90
CA ASN A 766 37.18 2.20 53.33
C ASN A 766 38.48 2.07 52.52
N LYS A 767 38.47 1.34 51.39
CA LYS A 767 39.60 1.16 50.48
C LYS A 767 39.54 2.08 49.27
N VAL A 768 38.39 2.72 49.04
CA VAL A 768 38.07 3.48 47.84
C VAL A 768 38.44 4.96 48.02
N ASN A 769 39.14 5.53 47.05
CA ASN A 769 39.53 6.94 47.05
C ASN A 769 38.47 7.80 46.33
N ILE A 770 37.74 8.56 47.12
CA ILE A 770 36.62 9.43 46.68
C ILE A 770 37.08 10.56 45.75
N ASN A 771 38.36 10.92 45.81
CA ASN A 771 38.95 12.03 45.06
C ASN A 771 39.89 11.57 43.93
N SER A 772 39.88 10.28 43.58
CA SER A 772 40.60 9.78 42.42
C SER A 772 40.18 10.53 41.15
N LYS A 773 41.17 10.87 40.31
CA LYS A 773 40.97 11.60 39.05
C LYS A 773 41.24 10.67 37.88
N ASP A 774 40.36 10.73 36.88
CA ASP A 774 40.57 10.02 35.63
C ASP A 774 41.59 10.78 34.75
N LYS A 775 41.92 10.24 33.57
CA LYS A 775 42.87 10.89 32.64
C LYS A 775 42.41 12.26 32.15
N ARG A 776 41.12 12.59 32.29
CA ARG A 776 40.53 13.90 31.95
C ARG A 776 40.42 14.82 33.18
N GLY A 777 40.94 14.41 34.33
CA GLY A 777 40.89 15.17 35.58
C GLY A 777 39.54 15.17 36.29
N ARG A 778 38.56 14.37 35.83
CA ARG A 778 37.22 14.27 36.41
C ARG A 778 37.27 13.45 37.69
N THR A 779 36.44 13.78 38.68
CA THR A 779 36.26 13.03 39.93
C THR A 779 34.90 12.30 39.94
N PRO A 780 34.66 11.32 40.84
CA PRO A 780 33.32 10.72 40.99
C PRO A 780 32.23 11.76 41.24
N LEU A 781 32.50 12.76 42.09
CA LEU A 781 31.58 13.87 42.38
C LEU A 781 31.24 14.67 41.12
N PHE A 782 32.24 14.97 40.28
CA PHE A 782 32.02 15.67 39.01
C PHE A 782 31.09 14.87 38.09
N LEU A 783 31.29 13.54 37.98
CA LEU A 783 30.47 12.68 37.13
C LEU A 783 29.02 12.57 37.62
N ALA A 784 28.82 12.42 38.94
CA ALA A 784 27.48 12.42 39.55
C ALA A 784 26.75 13.75 39.33
N ALA A 785 27.43 14.88 39.54
CA ALA A 785 26.86 16.21 39.32
C ALA A 785 26.53 16.48 37.85
N LYS A 786 27.42 16.08 36.93
CA LYS A 786 27.23 16.24 35.48
C LYS A 786 25.97 15.52 34.99
N ASN A 787 25.68 14.34 35.54
CA ASN A 787 24.54 13.51 35.13
C ASN A 787 23.28 13.75 35.98
N GLY A 788 23.30 14.68 36.94
CA GLY A 788 22.13 15.06 37.73
C GLY A 788 21.76 14.10 38.86
N HIS A 789 22.69 13.27 39.34
CA HIS A 789 22.44 12.28 40.40
C HIS A 789 22.52 12.92 41.79
N GLU A 790 21.50 13.70 42.17
CA GLU A 790 21.47 14.56 43.37
C GLU A 790 21.80 13.84 44.67
N HIS A 791 21.24 12.64 44.90
CA HIS A 791 21.46 11.89 46.13
C HIS A 791 22.91 11.38 46.24
N ILE A 792 23.51 10.95 45.11
CA ILE A 792 24.94 10.58 45.05
C ILE A 792 25.81 11.81 45.29
N VAL A 793 25.44 12.97 44.75
CA VAL A 793 26.12 14.23 45.02
C VAL A 793 26.07 14.54 46.52
N SER A 794 24.94 14.36 47.21
CA SER A 794 24.87 14.52 48.67
C SER A 794 25.81 13.55 49.41
N ILE A 795 25.75 12.26 49.10
CA ILE A 795 26.58 11.22 49.73
C ILE A 795 28.09 11.49 49.53
N LEU A 796 28.48 11.87 48.32
CA LEU A 796 29.87 12.18 47.98
C LEU A 796 30.30 13.54 48.54
N ALA A 797 29.42 14.55 48.57
CA ALA A 797 29.69 15.88 49.10
C ALA A 797 29.84 15.87 50.61
N GLU A 798 28.94 15.21 51.35
CA GLU A 798 29.03 15.05 52.81
C GLU A 798 30.35 14.40 53.25
N ARG A 799 30.87 13.46 52.44
CA ARG A 799 32.19 12.84 52.67
C ARG A 799 33.36 13.68 52.13
N ASN A 800 33.14 14.57 51.16
CA ASN A 800 34.14 15.50 50.59
C ASN A 800 34.22 16.87 51.28
N GLU A 801 33.26 17.24 52.15
CA GLU A 801 33.22 18.53 52.86
C GLU A 801 34.49 18.82 53.69
N LEU A 802 35.26 17.80 54.05
CA LEU A 802 36.59 17.95 54.66
C LEU A 802 37.65 18.56 53.69
N THR A 803 37.36 18.72 52.40
CA THR A 803 38.29 19.16 51.34
C THR A 803 37.71 20.22 50.40
N TYR A 804 36.49 20.72 50.66
CA TYR A 804 35.77 21.68 49.81
C TYR A 804 36.50 23.03 49.63
N GLN A 805 37.30 23.43 50.63
CA GLN A 805 38.07 24.69 50.62
C GLN A 805 39.24 24.69 49.62
N GLU A 806 39.72 23.52 49.19
CA GLU A 806 40.84 23.40 48.24
C GLU A 806 40.38 23.33 46.76
N LEU A 807 39.15 22.86 46.52
CA LEU A 807 38.54 22.79 45.18
C LEU A 807 38.10 24.16 44.65
N GLN A 808 37.81 25.14 45.52
CA GLN A 808 37.46 26.50 45.10
C GLN A 808 38.61 27.29 44.47
N ARG A 809 39.85 26.78 44.53
CA ARG A 809 41.05 27.51 44.08
C ARG A 809 41.64 27.05 42.74
N GLN A 810 41.06 26.05 42.08
CA GLN A 810 41.63 25.46 40.85
C GLN A 810 40.60 25.14 39.74
N VAL A 811 39.70 26.06 39.41
CA VAL A 811 38.91 25.96 38.17
C VAL A 811 39.30 27.08 37.21
N PRO A 812 40.19 26.84 36.23
CA PRO A 812 40.22 27.63 35.00
C PRO A 812 39.07 27.18 34.10
N ILE A 813 38.37 28.17 33.57
CA ILE A 813 37.29 28.07 32.60
C ILE A 813 37.82 27.46 31.31
N THR A 814 37.60 26.17 31.07
CA THR A 814 37.61 25.59 29.73
C THR A 814 36.83 24.29 29.72
N SER A 815 35.66 24.24 29.08
CA SER A 815 35.15 23.00 28.49
C SER A 815 34.01 23.25 27.50
N ASN A 816 34.08 22.51 26.40
CA ASN A 816 33.13 22.39 25.30
C ASN A 816 31.74 21.95 25.78
N HIS A 817 30.92 22.90 26.24
CA HIS A 817 29.49 22.72 26.50
C HIS A 817 28.60 23.25 25.36
N GLU A 818 29.12 23.40 24.15
CA GLU A 818 28.41 24.12 23.08
C GLU A 818 27.58 23.23 22.16
N SER A 819 27.57 21.90 22.35
CA SER A 819 26.92 20.97 21.41
C SER A 819 25.39 21.05 21.34
N PHE A 820 24.74 21.79 22.24
CA PHE A 820 23.29 21.99 22.25
C PHE A 820 22.87 23.43 21.93
N LEU A 821 23.82 24.38 21.81
CA LEU A 821 23.53 25.74 21.38
C LEU A 821 23.40 25.73 19.85
N ASN A 822 22.19 25.94 19.34
CA ASN A 822 21.94 26.10 17.91
C ASN A 822 22.18 27.56 17.51
N ILE A 823 23.46 27.93 17.38
CA ILE A 823 23.86 29.28 17.00
C ILE A 823 23.51 29.50 15.52
N LYS A 824 22.83 30.60 15.22
CA LYS A 824 22.43 31.02 13.87
C LYS A 824 23.16 32.31 13.50
N ASP A 825 23.45 32.47 12.23
CA ASP A 825 24.07 33.66 11.67
C ASP A 825 23.03 34.75 11.37
N ASP A 826 23.52 35.90 10.92
CA ASP A 826 22.69 37.08 10.66
C ASP A 826 21.79 36.88 9.43
N ASP A 827 22.30 36.21 8.39
CA ASP A 827 21.55 35.86 7.17
C ASP A 827 20.31 35.02 7.50
N TYR A 828 20.43 34.05 8.42
CA TYR A 828 19.30 33.26 8.88
C TYR A 828 18.18 34.12 9.50
N PHE A 829 18.54 35.07 10.37
CA PHE A 829 17.55 35.93 11.01
C PHE A 829 16.97 36.95 10.03
N GLU A 830 17.74 37.42 9.06
CA GLU A 830 17.26 38.24 7.96
C GLU A 830 16.18 37.50 7.17
N ASP A 831 16.43 36.26 6.77
CA ASP A 831 15.49 35.42 6.00
C ASP A 831 14.24 35.05 6.82
N ARG A 832 14.38 34.74 8.10
CA ARG A 832 13.22 34.49 8.98
C ARG A 832 12.36 35.74 9.16
N CYS A 833 12.96 36.93 9.24
CA CYS A 833 12.20 38.19 9.27
C CYS A 833 11.47 38.44 7.94
N LYS A 834 12.13 38.20 6.79
CA LYS A 834 11.49 38.27 5.46
C LYS A 834 10.30 37.31 5.35
N GLN A 835 10.46 36.08 5.83
CA GLN A 835 9.42 35.06 5.83
C GLN A 835 8.22 35.48 6.68
N LEU A 836 8.44 35.94 7.91
CA LEU A 836 7.37 36.44 8.77
C LEU A 836 6.63 37.61 8.12
N PHE A 837 7.36 38.57 7.56
CA PHE A 837 6.77 39.72 6.86
C PHE A 837 5.90 39.28 5.68
N SER A 838 6.38 38.34 4.86
CA SER A 838 5.63 37.76 3.75
C SER A 838 4.36 37.04 4.21
N ASN A 839 4.44 36.27 5.29
CA ASN A 839 3.30 35.54 5.86
C ASN A 839 2.23 36.49 6.39
N VAL A 840 2.62 37.58 7.05
CA VAL A 840 1.70 38.65 7.48
C VAL A 840 1.03 39.29 6.25
N GLN A 841 1.79 39.69 5.23
CA GLN A 841 1.26 40.30 4.01
C GLN A 841 0.29 39.37 3.25
N HIS A 842 0.60 38.07 3.16
CA HIS A 842 -0.26 37.07 2.56
C HIS A 842 -1.55 36.86 3.36
N TRP A 843 -1.45 36.79 4.68
CA TRP A 843 -2.62 36.67 5.55
C TRP A 843 -3.52 37.92 5.44
N VAL A 844 -2.94 39.12 5.51
CA VAL A 844 -3.66 40.39 5.35
C VAL A 844 -4.36 40.46 3.99
N THR A 845 -3.70 40.01 2.92
CA THR A 845 -4.30 39.97 1.59
C THR A 845 -5.53 39.06 1.55
N ARG A 846 -5.49 37.90 2.22
CA ARG A 846 -6.63 36.98 2.32
C ARG A 846 -7.75 37.54 3.20
N PHE A 847 -7.41 38.10 4.35
CA PHE A 847 -8.36 38.75 5.26
C PHE A 847 -9.08 39.92 4.56
N SER A 848 -8.33 40.80 3.91
CA SER A 848 -8.85 41.93 3.14
C SER A 848 -9.74 41.46 1.98
N ARG A 849 -9.37 40.40 1.24
CA ARG A 849 -10.21 39.84 0.16
C ARG A 849 -11.49 39.19 0.68
N ALA A 850 -11.44 38.54 1.84
CA ALA A 850 -12.64 37.96 2.45
C ALA A 850 -13.61 39.04 2.95
N GLY A 851 -13.09 40.19 3.37
CA GLY A 851 -13.88 41.36 3.78
C GLY A 851 -14.43 42.21 2.63
N ASP A 852 -13.98 42.03 1.38
CA ASP A 852 -14.39 42.86 0.21
C ASP A 852 -15.90 42.84 -0.12
N MET A 853 -16.68 41.94 0.50
CA MET A 853 -18.13 41.87 0.38
C MET A 853 -18.86 42.88 1.32
N ARG A 854 -18.12 43.65 2.14
CA ARG A 854 -18.64 44.67 3.06
C ARG A 854 -17.78 45.94 3.00
N THR A 855 -18.37 47.10 3.30
CA THR A 855 -17.64 48.38 3.44
C THR A 855 -16.88 48.39 4.77
N SER A 856 -15.63 48.88 4.77
CA SER A 856 -14.87 49.13 6.00
C SER A 856 -15.58 50.21 6.83
N ARG A 857 -15.60 50.06 8.16
CA ARG A 857 -16.15 51.08 9.06
C ARG A 857 -15.19 52.27 9.17
N ARG A 858 -15.73 53.48 9.20
CA ARG A 858 -14.93 54.71 9.46
C ARG A 858 -14.57 54.82 10.95
N ARG A 859 -13.57 55.64 11.26
CA ARG A 859 -13.23 56.03 12.65
C ARG A 859 -14.47 56.42 13.47
N ASP A 860 -15.41 57.14 12.86
CA ASP A 860 -16.66 57.62 13.48
C ASP A 860 -17.80 56.58 13.57
N GLU A 861 -17.64 55.36 13.01
CA GLU A 861 -18.68 54.32 12.89
C GLU A 861 -18.43 53.09 13.79
N ILE A 862 -17.43 53.15 14.66
CA ILE A 862 -17.11 52.10 15.64
C ILE A 862 -17.92 52.39 16.92
N ASP A 863 -19.15 51.84 17.01
CA ASP A 863 -20.06 51.96 18.18
C ASP A 863 -19.97 50.77 19.16
N ASP A 864 -20.26 51.05 20.45
CA ASP A 864 -20.20 50.18 21.65
C ASP A 864 -20.89 48.78 21.53
N GLU A 865 -21.80 48.55 20.58
CA GLU A 865 -22.62 47.32 20.50
C GLU A 865 -21.88 46.04 20.06
N VAL A 866 -20.69 46.15 19.46
CA VAL A 866 -19.96 44.99 18.90
C VAL A 866 -19.10 44.26 19.93
N VAL A 867 -18.67 44.93 21.00
CA VAL A 867 -17.80 44.35 22.03
C VAL A 867 -18.60 43.49 23.01
N ASP A 868 -19.80 43.92 23.42
CA ASP A 868 -20.69 43.17 24.33
C ASP A 868 -21.13 41.81 23.77
N SER A 869 -21.29 41.70 22.45
CA SER A 869 -21.69 40.43 21.80
C SER A 869 -20.55 39.39 21.76
N LEU A 870 -19.30 39.82 21.87
CA LEU A 870 -18.11 38.95 21.79
C LEU A 870 -17.56 38.58 23.17
N GLU A 871 -17.73 39.45 24.18
CA GLU A 871 -17.40 39.13 25.58
C GLU A 871 -18.28 37.98 26.11
N ALA A 872 -19.56 37.93 25.71
CA ALA A 872 -20.47 36.82 26.01
C ALA A 872 -20.05 35.48 25.37
N VAL A 873 -19.38 35.51 24.21
CA VAL A 873 -18.89 34.29 23.52
C VAL A 873 -17.60 33.77 24.16
N LEU A 874 -16.73 34.66 24.64
CA LEU A 874 -15.50 34.28 25.35
C LEU A 874 -15.80 33.71 26.75
N ILE A 875 -16.78 34.25 27.46
CA ILE A 875 -17.20 33.72 28.78
C ILE A 875 -17.87 32.34 28.63
N SER A 876 -18.64 32.10 27.57
CA SER A 876 -19.29 30.79 27.36
C SER A 876 -18.35 29.67 26.90
N GLN A 877 -17.19 29.96 26.31
CA GLN A 877 -16.21 28.93 25.94
C GLN A 877 -15.20 28.58 27.05
N LEU A 878 -15.19 29.34 28.15
CA LEU A 878 -14.32 29.07 29.31
C LEU A 878 -14.98 28.18 30.38
N ASP A 879 -16.28 27.93 30.30
CA ASP A 879 -17.05 27.19 31.32
C ASP A 879 -17.16 25.65 31.09
N GLU A 880 -16.56 25.08 30.03
CA GLU A 880 -16.63 23.63 29.75
C GLU A 880 -15.34 22.82 30.01
N ARG A 881 -14.42 23.29 30.85
CA ARG A 881 -13.29 22.46 31.32
C ARG A 881 -13.18 22.44 32.84
N ASP A 882 -13.91 21.52 33.45
CA ASP A 882 -13.66 21.03 34.81
C ASP A 882 -12.33 20.24 34.81
N ASP A 883 -11.20 20.91 35.06
CA ASP A 883 -9.99 20.33 35.68
C ASP A 883 -9.01 21.48 36.02
N ASP A 884 -8.58 21.54 37.29
CA ASP A 884 -7.65 22.47 37.97
C ASP A 884 -7.13 23.74 37.24
N PRO A 885 -7.26 24.94 37.83
CA PRO A 885 -6.81 26.18 37.19
C PRO A 885 -5.27 26.23 37.12
N ALA A 886 -4.72 26.11 35.91
CA ALA A 886 -3.33 26.44 35.65
C ALA A 886 -3.07 27.93 36.00
N PRO A 887 -2.00 28.25 36.74
CA PRO A 887 -1.78 29.61 37.22
C PRO A 887 -1.25 30.50 36.09
N GLY A 888 -2.00 31.57 35.79
CA GLY A 888 -1.43 32.81 35.25
C GLY A 888 -1.62 33.07 33.76
N LEU A 889 -2.85 33.39 33.34
CA LEU A 889 -3.02 34.33 32.22
C LEU A 889 -2.68 35.74 32.76
N PRO A 890 -1.68 36.46 32.21
CA PRO A 890 -1.31 37.77 32.76
C PRO A 890 -2.42 38.79 32.52
N ALA A 891 -2.78 39.54 33.56
CA ALA A 891 -3.84 40.56 33.63
C ALA A 891 -3.80 41.69 32.56
N ARG A 892 -2.84 41.67 31.62
CA ARG A 892 -2.69 42.64 30.54
C ARG A 892 -3.47 42.27 29.27
N LEU A 893 -3.80 40.99 29.07
CA LEU A 893 -4.65 40.51 27.97
C LEU A 893 -6.15 40.55 28.33
N THR A 894 -6.48 40.67 29.62
CA THR A 894 -7.86 40.69 30.14
C THR A 894 -8.45 42.09 30.25
N SER A 895 -7.73 43.15 29.86
CA SER A 895 -8.34 44.48 29.75
C SER A 895 -9.08 44.56 28.43
N GLY A 896 -10.41 44.65 28.48
CA GLY A 896 -11.29 44.74 27.32
C GLY A 896 -10.78 45.67 26.23
N ILE A 897 -11.03 45.27 24.98
CA ILE A 897 -10.77 46.08 23.79
C ILE A 897 -11.72 47.27 23.87
N ASN A 898 -11.23 48.41 24.39
CA ASN A 898 -11.96 49.69 24.38
C ASN A 898 -11.83 50.31 22.98
N ASP A 899 -12.91 50.91 22.47
CA ASP A 899 -12.92 51.59 21.16
C ASP A 899 -11.85 52.70 21.06
N GLU A 900 -11.58 53.42 22.17
CA GLU A 900 -10.48 54.40 22.27
C GLU A 900 -9.10 53.79 21.94
N LYS A 901 -8.83 52.54 22.35
CA LYS A 901 -7.54 51.86 22.06
C LYS A 901 -7.42 51.40 20.61
N ILE A 902 -8.54 51.21 19.90
CA ILE A 902 -8.51 50.87 18.46
C ILE A 902 -8.24 52.13 17.65
N ILE A 903 -8.90 53.24 18.01
CA ILE A 903 -8.70 54.55 17.38
C ILE A 903 -7.25 55.01 17.57
N ASP A 904 -6.72 54.94 18.80
CA ASP A 904 -5.31 55.25 19.06
C ASP A 904 -4.36 54.40 18.21
N ARG A 905 -4.67 53.12 17.99
CA ARG A 905 -3.84 52.24 17.14
C ARG A 905 -3.91 52.60 15.67
N LEU A 906 -5.05 53.09 15.18
CA LEU A 906 -5.22 53.55 13.81
C LEU A 906 -4.49 54.88 13.58
N ASP A 907 -4.54 55.78 14.55
CA ASP A 907 -3.88 57.09 14.48
C ASP A 907 -2.35 56.94 14.50
N ASN A 908 -1.83 56.04 15.34
CA ASN A 908 -0.39 55.76 15.45
C ASN A 908 0.22 55.05 14.23
N VAL A 909 -0.58 54.59 13.27
CA VAL A 909 -0.07 53.93 12.04
C VAL A 909 0.43 54.94 11.01
N MET A 910 -0.18 56.13 10.93
CA MET A 910 0.16 57.16 9.95
C MET A 910 1.14 58.18 10.54
N LEU A 911 2.41 58.09 10.14
CA LEU A 911 3.53 58.88 10.66
C LEU A 911 3.67 60.26 9.99
N ASP A 912 3.00 60.49 8.87
CA ASP A 912 3.02 61.76 8.12
C ASP A 912 1.79 62.65 8.41
N GLY A 913 0.91 62.23 9.32
CA GLY A 913 -0.31 62.96 9.68
C GLY A 913 -1.45 62.86 8.66
N THR A 914 -1.33 62.01 7.64
CA THR A 914 -2.43 61.76 6.69
C THR A 914 -3.58 61.02 7.37
N ASP A 915 -4.82 61.34 7.00
CA ASP A 915 -6.00 60.66 7.53
C ASP A 915 -6.05 59.17 7.09
N VAL A 916 -6.04 58.27 8.08
CA VAL A 916 -6.02 56.81 7.90
C VAL A 916 -7.28 56.28 7.21
N ASP A 917 -8.42 56.98 7.34
CA ASP A 917 -9.69 56.59 6.74
C ASP A 917 -9.62 56.58 5.20
N LEU A 918 -8.78 57.45 4.60
CA LEU A 918 -8.53 57.46 3.16
C LEU A 918 -7.85 56.17 2.68
N TYR A 919 -7.01 55.56 3.51
CA TYR A 919 -6.31 54.33 3.20
C TYR A 919 -7.18 53.10 3.44
N LEU A 920 -8.03 53.13 4.48
CA LEU A 920 -8.98 52.05 4.76
C LEU A 920 -10.01 51.88 3.63
N TYR A 921 -10.39 52.98 2.97
CA TYR A 921 -11.35 52.97 1.85
C TYR A 921 -10.78 52.34 0.56
N ASP A 922 -9.47 52.47 0.33
CA ASP A 922 -8.80 51.86 -0.83
C ASP A 922 -8.46 50.38 -0.55
N ARG A 923 -8.99 49.48 -1.40
CA ARG A 923 -8.85 48.03 -1.26
C ARG A 923 -7.40 47.52 -1.29
N LEU A 924 -6.49 48.25 -1.92
CA LEU A 924 -5.08 47.90 -1.97
C LEU A 924 -4.34 48.52 -0.79
N ARG A 925 -4.54 49.82 -0.54
CA ARG A 925 -3.80 50.56 0.48
C ARG A 925 -4.17 50.19 1.93
N ARG A 926 -5.40 49.72 2.18
CA ARG A 926 -5.79 49.24 3.52
C ARG A 926 -5.00 48.03 4.01
N ARG A 927 -4.39 47.27 3.08
CA ARG A 927 -3.53 46.12 3.43
C ARG A 927 -2.27 46.57 4.16
N ASP A 928 -1.74 47.73 3.79
CA ASP A 928 -0.57 48.31 4.44
C ASP A 928 -0.92 48.75 5.87
N VAL A 929 -2.13 49.31 6.06
CA VAL A 929 -2.65 49.70 7.39
C VAL A 929 -2.83 48.47 8.28
N PHE A 930 -3.45 47.40 7.77
CA PHE A 930 -3.60 46.16 8.53
C PHE A 930 -2.26 45.48 8.82
N THR A 931 -1.29 45.55 7.90
CA THR A 931 0.06 45.02 8.12
C THR A 931 0.75 45.77 9.27
N ALA A 932 0.69 47.10 9.28
CA ALA A 932 1.25 47.93 10.35
C ALA A 932 0.59 47.65 11.71
N ILE A 933 -0.74 47.50 11.78
CA ILE A 933 -1.47 47.15 13.01
C ILE A 933 -1.03 45.78 13.55
N ILE A 934 -1.00 44.76 12.69
CA ILE A 934 -0.60 43.41 13.09
C ILE A 934 0.83 43.42 13.61
N MET A 935 1.76 44.09 12.92
CA MET A 935 3.15 44.15 13.36
C MET A 935 3.34 44.96 14.64
N GLY A 936 2.57 46.04 14.84
CA GLY A 936 2.54 46.76 16.11
C GLY A 936 2.05 45.89 17.26
N MET A 937 1.00 45.09 17.04
CA MET A 937 0.46 44.17 18.05
C MET A 937 1.37 42.96 18.30
N LEU A 938 2.00 42.40 17.26
CA LEU A 938 3.01 41.36 17.42
C LEU A 938 4.22 41.89 18.19
N TRP A 939 4.66 43.12 17.93
CA TRP A 939 5.70 43.76 18.72
C TRP A 939 5.29 43.90 20.18
N GLU A 940 4.12 44.48 20.44
CA GLU A 940 3.64 44.75 21.79
C GLU A 940 3.39 43.48 22.62
N TYR A 941 2.77 42.45 22.05
CA TYR A 941 2.31 41.27 22.80
C TYR A 941 3.22 40.06 22.66
N THR A 942 3.94 39.93 21.55
CA THR A 942 4.77 38.75 21.25
C THR A 942 6.25 39.05 21.42
N PHE A 943 6.80 39.99 20.66
CA PHE A 943 8.23 40.29 20.72
C PHE A 943 8.62 40.88 22.08
N THR A 944 7.92 41.86 22.64
CA THR A 944 8.31 42.40 23.97
C THR A 944 8.19 41.38 25.11
N ARG A 945 7.35 40.36 24.95
CA ARG A 945 7.18 39.29 25.93
C ARG A 945 8.30 38.28 25.82
N TYR A 946 8.57 37.76 24.63
CA TYR A 946 9.47 36.63 24.43
C TYR A 946 10.93 37.04 24.12
N LEU A 947 11.15 38.18 23.48
CA LEU A 947 12.50 38.73 23.22
C LEU A 947 13.25 39.06 24.50
N PHE A 948 12.54 39.32 25.60
CA PHE A 948 13.15 39.68 26.86
C PHE A 948 13.11 38.60 27.96
N GLY A 949 12.75 37.36 27.60
CA GLY A 949 12.68 36.20 28.49
C GLY A 949 11.24 35.74 28.70
N LEU A 950 11.04 34.43 28.87
CA LEU A 950 9.79 33.77 29.30
C LEU A 950 9.06 34.59 30.39
N ASN A 951 7.76 34.34 30.60
CA ASN A 951 6.86 35.02 31.55
C ASN A 951 7.52 36.00 32.53
N ARG A 952 7.05 37.25 32.57
CA ARG A 952 7.63 38.42 33.28
C ARG A 952 8.39 38.11 34.59
N GLU A 953 7.87 37.23 35.42
CA GLU A 953 8.49 36.76 36.67
C GLU A 953 9.82 36.03 36.45
N THR A 954 9.86 35.04 35.55
CA THR A 954 11.07 34.30 35.19
C THR A 954 12.13 35.22 34.57
N ARG A 955 11.72 36.20 33.76
CA ARG A 955 12.59 37.28 33.27
C ARG A 955 13.23 38.09 34.39
N GLN A 956 12.47 38.48 35.41
CA GLN A 956 13.00 39.26 36.54
C GLN A 956 14.00 38.44 37.37
N VAL A 957 13.69 37.16 37.60
CA VAL A 957 14.59 36.22 38.28
C VAL A 957 15.87 36.03 37.49
N LEU A 958 15.79 35.74 36.18
CA LEU A 958 16.96 35.57 35.31
C LEU A 958 17.84 36.83 35.25
N LYS A 959 17.24 38.02 35.14
CA LYS A 959 17.98 39.30 35.19
C LYS A 959 18.66 39.53 36.54
N SER A 960 18.03 39.11 37.64
CA SER A 960 18.64 39.22 38.98
C SER A 960 19.84 38.29 39.12
N LEU A 961 19.73 37.06 38.59
CA LEU A 961 20.80 36.06 38.59
C LEU A 961 21.96 36.49 37.67
N GLU A 962 21.65 37.00 36.47
CA GLU A 962 22.65 37.51 35.52
C GLU A 962 23.49 38.65 36.12
N ARG A 963 22.89 39.53 36.93
CA ARG A 963 23.59 40.60 37.66
C ARG A 963 24.47 40.10 38.80
N GLN A 964 24.14 38.95 39.39
CA GLN A 964 24.88 38.37 40.52
C GLN A 964 26.07 37.50 40.08
N LEU A 965 26.18 37.16 38.80
CA LEU A 965 27.27 36.35 38.25
C LEU A 965 28.59 37.16 38.12
N PRO A 966 29.68 36.75 38.79
CA PRO A 966 30.99 37.36 38.59
C PRO A 966 31.64 36.86 37.29
N GLY A 967 32.02 37.76 36.38
CA GLY A 967 32.72 37.41 35.13
C GLY A 967 32.68 38.49 34.03
N PRO A 968 33.42 38.30 32.92
CA PRO A 968 33.35 39.18 31.75
C PRO A 968 31.96 39.16 31.09
N PRO A 969 31.56 40.21 30.36
CA PRO A 969 30.24 40.30 29.70
C PRO A 969 29.95 39.11 28.78
N GLU A 970 30.96 38.58 28.11
CA GLU A 970 30.89 37.37 27.28
C GLU A 970 30.41 36.13 28.06
N ALA A 971 30.94 35.92 29.27
CA ALA A 971 30.54 34.79 30.11
C ALA A 971 29.08 34.90 30.57
N ARG A 972 28.59 36.13 30.82
CA ARG A 972 27.18 36.39 31.14
C ARG A 972 26.27 36.11 29.94
N ARG A 973 26.64 36.58 28.75
CA ARG A 973 25.91 36.31 27.49
C ARG A 973 25.83 34.82 27.17
N LYS A 974 26.94 34.09 27.37
CA LYS A 974 27.02 32.64 27.19
C LYS A 974 26.16 31.88 28.19
N TRP A 975 26.19 32.26 29.48
CA TRP A 975 25.31 31.69 30.50
C TRP A 975 23.83 31.92 30.17
N ARG A 976 23.47 33.13 29.72
CA ARG A 976 22.12 33.49 29.30
C ARG A 976 21.63 32.62 28.14
N ALA A 977 22.43 32.49 27.09
CA ALA A 977 22.10 31.68 25.91
C ALA A 977 21.83 30.22 26.29
N ILE A 978 22.71 29.63 27.11
CA ILE A 978 22.57 28.25 27.60
C ILE A 978 21.29 28.08 28.42
N THR A 979 21.09 28.97 29.40
CA THR A 979 19.96 28.87 30.34
C THR A 979 18.62 29.01 29.61
N LEU A 980 18.51 29.96 28.68
CA LEU A 980 17.28 30.17 27.92
C LEU A 980 17.01 29.05 26.92
N THR A 981 18.04 28.47 26.31
CA THR A 981 17.90 27.29 25.42
C THR A 981 17.36 26.08 26.19
N LEU A 982 17.84 25.85 27.41
CA LEU A 982 17.35 24.74 28.24
C LEU A 982 15.93 25.00 28.76
N LEU A 983 15.57 26.25 29.07
CA LEU A 983 14.23 26.60 29.52
C LEU A 983 13.20 26.51 28.40
N SER A 984 13.54 26.88 27.16
CA SER A 984 12.62 26.80 26.01
C SER A 984 12.34 25.36 25.56
N GLN A 985 13.23 24.41 25.88
CA GLN A 985 13.04 22.99 25.58
C GLN A 985 12.09 22.27 26.54
N ARG A 986 11.68 22.90 27.66
CA ARG A 986 10.73 22.31 28.60
C ARG A 986 9.32 22.30 28.02
N GLU A 987 8.60 21.19 28.21
CA GLU A 987 7.22 21.04 27.71
C GLU A 987 6.27 22.12 28.25
N ILE A 988 6.42 22.50 29.52
CA ILE A 988 5.63 23.57 30.16
C ILE A 988 5.81 24.91 29.43
N ALA A 989 7.04 25.22 28.98
CA ALA A 989 7.32 26.46 28.27
C ALA A 989 6.71 26.46 26.86
N ARG A 990 6.71 25.30 26.17
CA ARG A 990 6.09 25.16 24.85
C ARG A 990 4.57 25.23 24.91
N LEU A 991 3.97 24.63 25.93
CA LEU A 991 2.52 24.66 26.13
C LEU A 991 2.04 26.10 26.44
N GLN A 992 2.79 26.83 27.27
CA GLN A 992 2.52 28.24 27.55
C GLN A 992 2.65 29.13 26.30
N LEU A 993 3.67 28.88 25.45
CA LEU A 993 3.87 29.61 24.20
C LEU A 993 2.65 29.48 23.27
N GLY A 994 2.09 28.26 23.15
CA GLY A 994 0.88 28.01 22.37
C GLY A 994 -0.35 28.74 22.90
N LEU A 995 -0.58 28.68 24.22
CA LEU A 995 -1.72 29.38 24.86
C LEU A 995 -1.63 30.90 24.71
N ASP A 996 -0.42 31.46 24.84
CA ASP A 996 -0.21 32.90 24.66
C ASP A 996 -0.38 33.31 23.18
N ALA A 997 0.07 32.49 22.22
CA ALA A 997 -0.14 32.73 20.81
C ALA A 997 -1.64 32.73 20.44
N GLU A 998 -2.42 31.81 21.03
CA GLU A 998 -3.87 31.76 20.87
C GLU A 998 -4.56 33.01 21.41
N ALA A 999 -4.19 33.46 22.61
CA ALA A 999 -4.73 34.67 23.20
C ALA A 999 -4.44 35.92 22.35
N VAL A 1000 -3.18 36.07 21.89
CA VAL A 1000 -2.77 37.21 21.03
C VAL A 1000 -3.47 37.15 19.67
N THR A 1001 -3.64 35.96 19.11
CA THR A 1001 -4.39 35.76 17.86
C THR A 1001 -5.82 36.25 17.99
N ASN A 1002 -6.49 35.90 19.08
CA ASN A 1002 -7.86 36.33 19.33
C ASN A 1002 -7.96 37.85 19.43
N THR A 1003 -7.04 38.50 20.15
CA THR A 1003 -7.00 39.96 20.27
C THR A 1003 -6.77 40.64 18.92
N ILE A 1004 -5.76 40.21 18.14
CA ILE A 1004 -5.48 40.78 16.81
C ILE A 1004 -6.68 40.59 15.88
N PHE A 1005 -7.25 39.39 15.85
CA PHE A 1005 -8.40 39.08 15.00
C PHE A 1005 -9.62 39.93 15.35
N GLN A 1006 -9.91 40.12 16.65
CA GLN A 1006 -11.00 40.97 17.11
C GLN A 1006 -10.79 42.44 16.74
N THR A 1007 -9.59 42.99 16.95
CA THR A 1007 -9.25 44.36 16.56
C THR A 1007 -9.45 44.60 15.06
N LEU A 1008 -9.05 43.65 14.21
CA LEU A 1008 -9.24 43.77 12.77
C LEU A 1008 -10.70 43.57 12.35
N CYS A 1009 -11.44 42.66 13.01
CA CYS A 1009 -12.87 42.45 12.75
C CYS A 1009 -13.74 43.65 13.14
N ALA A 1010 -13.32 44.46 14.11
CA ALA A 1010 -13.98 45.72 14.46
C ALA A 1010 -13.93 46.73 13.30
N ILE A 1011 -12.83 46.73 12.53
CA ILE A 1011 -12.62 47.63 11.39
C ILE A 1011 -13.24 47.05 10.10
N LEU A 1012 -13.03 45.75 9.85
CA LEU A 1012 -13.54 45.03 8.68
C LEU A 1012 -13.94 43.60 9.06
N SER A 1013 -15.24 43.33 9.19
CA SER A 1013 -15.74 42.02 9.59
C SER A 1013 -15.91 41.07 8.39
N PRO A 1014 -15.12 39.99 8.26
CA PRO A 1014 -15.32 38.99 7.21
C PRO A 1014 -16.53 38.09 7.49
N PRO A 1015 -17.02 37.31 6.50
CA PRO A 1015 -18.14 36.37 6.68
C PRO A 1015 -17.89 35.30 7.76
N ASN A 1016 -18.89 35.02 8.60
CA ASN A 1016 -18.78 34.10 9.75
C ASN A 1016 -18.25 32.70 9.37
N ASN A 1017 -18.57 32.20 8.16
CA ASN A 1017 -18.14 30.87 7.70
C ASN A 1017 -16.63 30.76 7.38
N ILE A 1018 -15.93 31.89 7.23
CA ILE A 1018 -14.50 31.94 6.91
C ILE A 1018 -13.67 32.47 8.10
N GLN A 1019 -14.33 33.05 9.12
CA GLN A 1019 -13.68 33.63 10.28
C GLN A 1019 -12.78 32.63 11.03
N ASP A 1020 -13.27 31.41 11.29
CA ASP A 1020 -12.49 30.39 12.00
C ASP A 1020 -11.25 29.96 11.21
N HIS A 1021 -11.38 29.88 9.87
CA HIS A 1021 -10.26 29.56 9.00
C HIS A 1021 -9.20 30.68 8.98
N LEU A 1022 -9.63 31.94 8.91
CA LEU A 1022 -8.72 33.09 8.95
C LEU A 1022 -8.05 33.22 10.32
N ARG A 1023 -8.79 32.98 11.42
CA ARG A 1023 -8.24 32.95 12.78
C ARG A 1023 -7.20 31.85 12.94
N ALA A 1024 -7.46 30.64 12.45
CA ALA A 1024 -6.50 29.55 12.48
C ALA A 1024 -5.24 29.85 11.65
N GLN A 1025 -5.37 30.52 10.51
CA GLN A 1025 -4.21 30.96 9.72
C GLN A 1025 -3.42 32.07 10.44
N LEU A 1026 -4.11 33.00 11.13
CA LEU A 1026 -3.46 34.04 11.92
C LEU A 1026 -2.68 33.44 13.09
N HIS A 1027 -3.23 32.42 13.74
CA HIS A 1027 -2.56 31.70 14.82
C HIS A 1027 -1.18 31.18 14.41
N LEU A 1028 -1.05 30.65 13.18
CA LEU A 1028 0.24 30.19 12.66
C LEU A 1028 1.24 31.34 12.51
N VAL A 1029 0.80 32.51 12.04
CA VAL A 1029 1.65 33.70 11.91
C VAL A 1029 2.11 34.22 13.27
N VAL A 1030 1.20 34.25 14.25
CA VAL A 1030 1.52 34.68 15.63
C VAL A 1030 2.48 33.69 16.31
N LEU A 1031 2.27 32.39 16.11
CA LEU A 1031 3.15 31.35 16.62
C LEU A 1031 4.56 31.46 16.01
N GLU A 1032 4.66 31.69 14.70
CA GLU A 1032 5.94 31.89 14.01
C GLU A 1032 6.70 33.12 14.58
N ALA A 1033 6.01 34.22 14.86
CA ALA A 1033 6.60 35.38 15.52
C ALA A 1033 7.08 35.08 16.95
N ALA A 1034 6.35 34.25 17.69
CA ALA A 1034 6.69 33.85 19.05
C ALA A 1034 7.92 32.91 19.06
N GLU A 1035 7.98 31.96 18.14
CA GLU A 1035 9.14 31.07 17.95
C GLU A 1035 10.39 31.86 17.54
N LEU A 1036 10.26 32.76 16.56
CA LEU A 1036 11.34 33.64 16.13
C LEU A 1036 11.89 34.46 17.32
N SER A 1037 11.01 35.00 18.17
CA SER A 1037 11.40 35.74 19.38
C SER A 1037 12.25 34.89 20.33
N VAL A 1038 11.92 33.61 20.49
CA VAL A 1038 12.67 32.66 21.33
C VAL A 1038 14.01 32.33 20.68
N GLU A 1039 14.04 32.02 19.38
CA GLU A 1039 15.26 31.69 18.64
C GLU A 1039 16.30 32.81 18.71
N ILE A 1040 15.87 34.05 18.43
CA ILE A 1040 16.66 35.27 18.52
C ILE A 1040 17.30 35.41 19.91
N ARG A 1041 16.58 35.02 20.97
CA ARG A 1041 17.03 35.21 22.35
C ARG A 1041 17.92 34.09 22.89
N THR A 1042 17.91 32.92 22.24
CA THR A 1042 18.81 31.80 22.57
C THR A 1042 20.21 31.96 21.99
N GLN A 1043 20.46 33.00 21.20
CA GLN A 1043 21.78 33.31 20.63
C GLN A 1043 22.76 33.88 21.66
N LYS A 1044 24.06 33.73 21.39
CA LYS A 1044 25.14 34.33 22.19
C LYS A 1044 25.17 35.86 22.03
N ALA A 1045 24.99 36.36 20.81
CA ALA A 1045 24.81 37.78 20.54
C ALA A 1045 23.49 38.30 21.12
N GLU A 1046 23.42 39.60 21.42
CA GLU A 1046 22.20 40.24 21.91
C GLU A 1046 21.44 40.91 20.76
N TYR A 1047 20.45 40.22 20.24
CA TYR A 1047 19.52 40.78 19.27
C TYR A 1047 18.40 41.56 19.96
N MET A 1048 17.98 42.65 19.32
CA MET A 1048 16.93 43.54 19.79
C MET A 1048 16.07 43.99 18.60
N MET A 1049 14.77 43.70 18.68
CA MET A 1049 13.78 44.28 17.78
C MET A 1049 13.30 45.59 18.37
N LEU A 1050 13.60 46.69 17.68
CA LEU A 1050 13.25 48.03 18.12
C LEU A 1050 11.75 48.27 17.99
N PRO A 1051 11.18 49.17 18.82
CA PRO A 1051 9.79 49.56 18.66
C PRO A 1051 9.50 50.05 17.24
N PRO A 1052 8.30 49.77 16.69
CA PRO A 1052 7.85 50.43 15.48
C PRO A 1052 7.90 51.94 15.68
N LEU A 1053 8.22 52.67 14.61
CA LEU A 1053 8.25 54.13 14.62
C LEU A 1053 6.87 54.64 15.07
N SER A 1054 6.86 55.60 15.99
CA SER A 1054 5.64 56.23 16.50
C SER A 1054 5.67 57.73 16.19
N PRO A 1055 4.53 58.32 15.81
CA PRO A 1055 4.44 59.77 15.67
C PRO A 1055 4.50 60.44 17.04
N GLU A 1056 5.15 61.60 17.13
CA GLU A 1056 5.07 62.46 18.32
C GLU A 1056 3.91 63.45 18.13
N TYR A 1057 3.02 63.56 19.11
CA TYR A 1057 1.91 64.52 19.12
C TYR A 1057 2.08 65.51 20.28
N ASP A 1058 1.63 66.75 20.09
CA ASP A 1058 1.55 67.72 21.19
C ASP A 1058 0.33 67.46 22.07
N ALA A 1059 0.20 68.25 23.14
CA ALA A 1059 -0.94 68.17 24.06
C ALA A 1059 -2.30 68.54 23.41
N ASN A 1060 -2.31 69.05 22.18
CA ASN A 1060 -3.51 69.40 21.43
C ASN A 1060 -3.90 68.31 20.41
N GLY A 1061 -3.08 67.26 20.25
CA GLY A 1061 -3.28 66.18 19.28
C GLY A 1061 -2.70 66.46 17.89
N ASP A 1062 -1.93 67.54 17.73
CA ASP A 1062 -1.28 67.89 16.46
C ASP A 1062 0.11 67.23 16.38
N LEU A 1063 0.48 66.73 15.19
CA LEU A 1063 1.76 66.04 14.96
C LEU A 1063 2.95 67.02 15.16
N THR A 1064 3.84 66.72 16.10
CA THR A 1064 5.00 67.57 16.46
C THR A 1064 6.26 67.26 15.68
N ALA A 1065 6.48 65.99 15.33
CA ALA A 1065 7.66 65.55 14.59
C ALA A 1065 7.32 64.40 13.64
N THR A 1066 7.62 64.58 12.35
CA THR A 1066 7.56 63.53 11.33
C THR A 1066 8.83 62.67 11.37
N ALA A 1067 8.69 61.37 11.13
CA ALA A 1067 9.84 60.47 11.02
C ALA A 1067 10.49 60.60 9.63
N PHE A 1068 11.79 60.87 9.57
CA PHE A 1068 12.54 60.98 8.32
C PHE A 1068 13.14 59.64 7.89
N PHE A 1069 13.26 59.43 6.57
CA PHE A 1069 13.84 58.22 6.00
C PHE A 1069 15.35 58.15 6.25
N ASN A 1070 15.80 57.05 6.88
CA ASN A 1070 17.22 56.77 7.06
C ASN A 1070 17.60 55.48 6.31
N PRO A 1071 18.35 55.56 5.20
CA PRO A 1071 18.66 54.41 4.34
C PRO A 1071 19.58 53.39 5.03
N HIS A 1072 20.28 53.77 6.10
CA HIS A 1072 21.10 52.83 6.86
C HIS A 1072 20.28 51.94 7.80
N LEU A 1073 19.02 52.31 8.06
CA LEU A 1073 18.16 51.66 9.04
C LEU A 1073 16.84 51.17 8.42
N MET A 1074 16.50 51.60 7.21
CA MET A 1074 15.17 51.43 6.61
C MET A 1074 15.26 51.01 5.15
N ASN A 1075 14.25 50.28 4.69
CA ASN A 1075 14.09 49.86 3.31
C ASN A 1075 12.70 50.24 2.80
N GLU A 1076 12.63 50.80 1.59
CA GLU A 1076 11.39 51.23 0.96
C GLU A 1076 10.60 50.02 0.41
N CYS A 1077 9.29 49.98 0.67
CA CYS A 1077 8.40 48.93 0.16
C CYS A 1077 7.59 49.33 -1.10
N SER A 1078 7.59 50.60 -1.48
CA SER A 1078 6.80 51.10 -2.62
C SER A 1078 7.44 50.69 -3.96
N ALA A 1079 6.82 49.76 -4.68
CA ALA A 1079 7.28 49.34 -6.00
C ALA A 1079 6.96 50.43 -7.04
N GLY A 1080 7.92 51.28 -7.41
CA GLY A 1080 7.72 52.13 -8.60
C GLY A 1080 8.64 53.33 -8.83
N THR A 1081 9.55 53.68 -7.93
CA THR A 1081 10.40 54.87 -8.09
C THR A 1081 11.86 54.47 -8.31
N GLU A 1082 12.45 54.84 -9.45
CA GLU A 1082 13.87 54.62 -9.79
C GLU A 1082 14.85 55.49 -8.94
N ILE A 1083 14.40 55.99 -7.78
CA ILE A 1083 15.15 56.90 -6.92
C ILE A 1083 15.96 56.06 -5.93
N SER A 1084 17.27 56.34 -5.80
CA SER A 1084 18.13 55.60 -4.88
C SER A 1084 17.81 55.93 -3.41
N ASN A 1085 18.08 54.99 -2.51
CA ASN A 1085 17.89 55.18 -1.06
C ASN A 1085 18.72 56.37 -0.53
N GLU A 1086 19.89 56.64 -1.14
CA GLU A 1086 20.72 57.81 -0.84
C GLU A 1086 20.06 59.13 -1.28
N ASP A 1087 19.40 59.15 -2.44
CA ASP A 1087 18.66 60.31 -2.93
C ASP A 1087 17.45 60.60 -2.04
N LEU A 1088 16.73 59.57 -1.58
CA LEU A 1088 15.61 59.73 -0.64
C LEU A 1088 16.05 60.36 0.70
N GLN A 1089 17.25 60.05 1.17
CA GLN A 1089 17.82 60.67 2.36
C GLN A 1089 18.20 62.13 2.12
N ALA A 1090 18.82 62.43 0.98
CA ALA A 1090 19.25 63.79 0.62
C ALA A 1090 18.08 64.78 0.52
N HIS A 1091 16.87 64.28 0.23
CA HIS A 1091 15.64 65.07 0.14
C HIS A 1091 14.83 65.12 1.45
N GLU A 1092 15.34 64.58 2.57
CA GLU A 1092 14.65 64.51 3.87
C GLU A 1092 13.21 63.98 3.74
N VAL A 1093 13.03 62.90 2.96
CA VAL A 1093 11.70 62.34 2.69
C VAL A 1093 11.07 61.81 3.98
N VAL A 1094 9.80 62.16 4.20
CA VAL A 1094 9.02 61.73 5.36
C VAL A 1094 8.56 60.29 5.18
N VAL A 1095 8.76 59.48 6.22
CA VAL A 1095 8.19 58.13 6.35
C VAL A 1095 6.71 58.26 6.66
N ARG A 1096 5.88 57.63 5.84
CA ARG A 1096 4.42 57.60 5.98
C ARG A 1096 3.95 56.52 6.93
N MET A 1097 4.45 55.29 6.79
CA MET A 1097 4.01 54.14 7.59
C MET A 1097 5.17 53.16 7.81
N ALA A 1098 5.25 52.57 9.00
CA ALA A 1098 6.16 51.47 9.29
C ALA A 1098 5.43 50.12 9.19
N LEU A 1099 5.87 49.27 8.26
CA LEU A 1099 5.27 47.96 7.99
C LEU A 1099 5.98 46.81 8.73
N PHE A 1100 7.26 46.97 9.07
CA PHE A 1100 8.03 45.99 9.84
C PHE A 1100 9.10 46.70 10.70
N PRO A 1101 9.30 46.30 11.98
CA PRO A 1101 10.27 46.93 12.89
C PRO A 1101 11.74 46.58 12.59
N LEU A 1102 12.67 47.47 12.96
CA LEU A 1102 14.12 47.28 12.81
C LEU A 1102 14.66 46.20 13.76
N LEU A 1103 15.44 45.23 13.24
CA LEU A 1103 16.18 44.26 14.04
C LEU A 1103 17.68 44.62 14.08
N VAL A 1104 18.22 44.77 15.29
CA VAL A 1104 19.63 45.10 15.55
C VAL A 1104 20.27 43.97 16.36
N LYS A 1105 21.54 43.66 16.06
CA LYS A 1105 22.39 42.74 16.82
C LYS A 1105 23.47 43.52 17.55
N LYS A 1106 23.75 43.13 18.80
CA LYS A 1106 24.82 43.67 19.63
C LYS A 1106 25.83 42.58 20.01
N GLY A 1107 27.08 42.76 19.58
CA GLY A 1107 28.18 41.81 19.75
C GLY A 1107 28.20 40.68 18.69
N GLY A 1108 29.36 40.03 18.54
CA GLY A 1108 29.59 38.95 17.58
C GLY A 1108 28.97 37.61 18.00
N ASP A 1109 29.00 36.63 17.09
CA ASP A 1109 28.43 35.28 17.29
C ASP A 1109 29.14 34.47 18.38
N ASP A 1110 30.37 34.84 18.71
CA ASP A 1110 31.13 34.34 19.85
C ASP A 1110 30.71 34.99 21.19
N GLY A 1111 29.91 36.05 21.14
CA GLY A 1111 29.48 36.86 22.29
C GLY A 1111 30.44 38.01 22.63
N VAL A 1112 31.46 38.24 21.80
CA VAL A 1112 32.52 39.25 22.00
C VAL A 1112 32.16 40.56 21.30
N GLY A 1113 32.52 41.71 21.90
CA GLY A 1113 32.27 43.04 21.34
C GLY A 1113 30.90 43.64 21.74
N ASP A 1114 30.78 44.95 21.59
CA ASP A 1114 29.55 45.71 21.91
C ASP A 1114 29.00 46.48 20.69
N ASP A 1115 29.55 46.20 19.50
CA ASP A 1115 29.16 46.86 18.26
C ASP A 1115 27.72 46.50 17.89
N GLU A 1116 26.97 47.51 17.41
CA GLU A 1116 25.57 47.38 17.00
C GLU A 1116 25.49 47.30 15.47
N MET A 1117 24.90 46.21 14.96
CA MET A 1117 24.74 45.93 13.54
C MET A 1117 23.27 45.79 13.18
N VAL A 1118 22.85 46.39 12.08
CA VAL A 1118 21.50 46.18 11.52
C VAL A 1118 21.46 44.82 10.84
N VAL A 1119 20.53 43.96 11.30
CA VAL A 1119 20.33 42.60 10.75
C VAL A 1119 19.18 42.60 9.75
N PHE A 1120 18.09 43.30 10.07
CA PHE A 1120 16.97 43.49 9.14
C PHE A 1120 16.47 44.93 9.21
N PRO A 1121 16.58 45.73 8.14
CA PRO A 1121 16.16 47.12 8.13
C PRO A 1121 14.64 47.23 8.29
N ALA A 1122 14.16 48.31 8.93
CA ALA A 1122 12.74 48.58 9.04
C ALA A 1122 12.11 48.72 7.66
N GLN A 1123 11.00 48.04 7.42
CA GLN A 1123 10.26 48.14 6.16
C GLN A 1123 9.27 49.29 6.27
N VAL A 1124 9.37 50.28 5.38
CA VAL A 1124 8.58 51.51 5.46
C VAL A 1124 7.98 51.91 4.12
N LEU A 1125 6.89 52.67 4.17
CA LEU A 1125 6.33 53.41 3.04
C LEU A 1125 6.67 54.88 3.21
N ILE A 1126 7.11 55.53 2.14
CA ILE A 1126 7.46 56.95 2.11
C ILE A 1126 6.31 57.81 1.59
N ALA A 1127 6.26 59.07 2.01
CA ALA A 1127 5.33 60.05 1.44
C ALA A 1127 5.76 60.43 0.00
N PRO A 1128 4.83 60.56 -0.97
CA PRO A 1128 5.13 61.00 -2.32
C PRO A 1128 5.70 62.42 -2.28
N GLN A 1129 6.75 62.66 -3.07
CA GLN A 1129 7.33 63.99 -3.23
C GLN A 1129 6.35 64.88 -4.01
N ASP A 1130 6.09 66.10 -3.52
CA ASP A 1130 5.35 67.13 -4.23
C ASP A 1130 6.14 67.61 -5.45
N THR A 1131 6.09 66.84 -6.54
CA THR A 1131 6.37 67.38 -7.87
C THR A 1131 5.13 68.12 -8.34
N ASP A 1132 5.30 69.35 -8.84
CA ASP A 1132 4.29 70.37 -9.20
C ASP A 1132 3.10 69.94 -10.12
N GLU A 1133 2.92 68.66 -10.42
CA GLU A 1133 1.79 68.12 -11.20
C GLU A 1133 0.56 67.72 -10.35
N ALA A 1134 0.67 67.63 -9.03
CA ALA A 1134 -0.47 67.30 -8.15
C ALA A 1134 -1.40 68.50 -7.84
N LYS A 1135 -1.12 69.70 -8.36
CA LYS A 1135 -2.01 70.88 -8.27
C LYS A 1135 -3.09 70.94 -9.36
N ALA A 1136 -3.21 69.91 -10.21
CA ALA A 1136 -4.17 69.89 -11.31
C ALA A 1136 -5.51 69.16 -11.03
N MET A 1137 -5.83 68.79 -9.79
CA MET A 1137 -7.18 68.34 -9.41
C MET A 1137 -7.64 68.94 -8.08
N ALA A 1138 -7.75 70.26 -8.05
CA ALA A 1138 -8.70 70.94 -7.19
C ALA A 1138 -9.40 72.03 -8.00
N VAL A 1139 -10.64 72.37 -7.59
CA VAL A 1139 -11.53 73.48 -8.00
C VAL A 1139 -12.77 73.01 -8.81
N PRO A 1140 -14.01 73.50 -8.54
CA PRO A 1140 -14.59 73.99 -7.28
C PRO A 1140 -16.12 73.70 -7.05
N GLU A 1141 -16.56 74.04 -5.84
CA GLU A 1141 -17.82 74.72 -5.44
C GLU A 1141 -19.24 74.11 -5.58
N ASN A 1142 -19.96 74.28 -4.46
CA ASN A 1142 -21.36 74.71 -4.31
C ASN A 1142 -22.54 73.71 -4.31
N SER A 1143 -23.05 73.52 -3.09
CA SER A 1143 -24.42 73.79 -2.63
C SER A 1143 -25.63 73.30 -3.44
N GLU A 1144 -26.45 72.54 -2.72
CA GLU A 1144 -27.91 72.41 -2.77
C GLU A 1144 -28.60 71.64 -3.92
N LYS A 1145 -29.16 70.49 -3.49
CA LYS A 1145 -30.53 70.00 -3.67
C LYS A 1145 -30.96 69.28 -4.97
N GLU A 1146 -31.65 68.18 -4.67
CA GLU A 1146 -32.72 67.47 -5.39
C GLU A 1146 -32.38 66.40 -6.45
N LYS A 1147 -32.42 65.15 -5.95
CA LYS A 1147 -33.08 63.94 -6.48
C LYS A 1147 -33.53 63.91 -7.96
N GLY A 1148 -33.06 62.88 -8.66
CA GLY A 1148 -33.94 61.84 -9.24
C GLY A 1148 -33.71 61.42 -10.71
N LEU A 1149 -33.48 60.10 -10.90
CA LEU A 1149 -33.58 59.27 -12.13
C LEU A 1149 -32.54 59.48 -13.26
N GLU A 1150 -32.23 58.52 -14.14
CA GLU A 1150 -32.00 57.07 -14.13
C GLU A 1150 -31.44 56.69 -15.53
N VAL A 1151 -30.54 55.68 -15.59
CA VAL A 1151 -30.37 54.64 -16.66
C VAL A 1151 -29.53 54.89 -17.95
N ALA A 1152 -28.55 53.96 -18.12
CA ALA A 1152 -27.97 53.34 -19.35
C ALA A 1152 -27.10 54.16 -20.32
N ALA A 1153 -26.13 53.61 -21.07
CA ALA A 1153 -25.32 52.38 -21.11
C ALA A 1153 -24.38 52.48 -22.37
N VAL A 1154 -23.37 51.59 -22.48
CA VAL A 1154 -22.70 51.12 -23.74
C VAL A 1154 -21.69 52.11 -24.37
N SER A 1155 -20.47 51.80 -24.88
CA SER A 1155 -19.54 50.66 -25.02
C SER A 1155 -18.27 51.15 -25.76
N ALA A 1156 -17.15 50.39 -25.67
CA ALA A 1156 -16.17 49.94 -26.71
C ALA A 1156 -15.80 50.87 -27.90
N ASP A 1157 -14.58 50.95 -28.47
CA ASP A 1157 -13.41 50.06 -28.54
C ASP A 1157 -12.25 50.77 -29.32
N ASN A 1158 -11.00 50.32 -29.09
CA ASN A 1158 -9.81 50.22 -29.99
C ASN A 1158 -9.02 51.44 -30.53
N ILE A 1159 -7.67 51.32 -30.49
CA ILE A 1159 -6.73 51.18 -31.66
C ILE A 1159 -5.22 51.07 -31.24
N SER A 1160 -4.58 49.95 -31.63
CA SER A 1160 -3.20 49.64 -32.16
C SER A 1160 -1.87 50.13 -31.52
N GLN A 1161 -0.90 49.22 -31.22
CA GLN A 1161 0.37 48.80 -31.94
C GLN A 1161 1.62 49.69 -31.70
N VAL A 1162 2.92 49.29 -31.80
CA VAL A 1162 3.79 48.10 -31.55
C VAL A 1162 5.24 48.46 -32.06
N THR A 1163 6.29 47.95 -31.37
CA THR A 1163 7.73 47.68 -31.73
C THR A 1163 8.84 48.74 -31.94
N GLU A 1164 9.93 48.50 -31.16
CA GLU A 1164 11.39 48.39 -31.45
C GLU A 1164 12.29 49.53 -31.98
N THR A 1165 13.36 49.84 -31.21
CA THR A 1165 14.74 50.27 -31.61
C THR A 1165 15.64 50.26 -30.35
N SER A 1166 16.78 49.53 -30.26
CA SER A 1166 18.18 49.88 -30.65
C SER A 1166 18.85 50.89 -29.67
N SER A 1167 20.16 50.91 -29.34
CA SER A 1167 21.39 50.32 -29.90
C SER A 1167 22.64 50.81 -29.11
N GLU A 1168 23.81 50.18 -29.36
CA GLU A 1168 25.20 50.58 -28.99
C GLU A 1168 25.61 50.37 -27.50
N ASP A 1169 26.78 49.87 -27.12
CA ASP A 1169 28.03 49.64 -27.85
C ASP A 1169 28.89 48.55 -27.18
N SER A 1170 29.96 48.18 -27.86
CA SER A 1170 30.65 46.89 -27.77
C SER A 1170 32.17 47.06 -27.52
N ILE A 1171 32.88 45.92 -27.35
CA ILE A 1171 34.29 45.65 -27.77
C ILE A 1171 35.43 46.05 -26.81
N LEU A 1172 36.55 45.31 -26.62
CA LEU A 1172 37.09 44.00 -27.04
C LEU A 1172 38.42 43.78 -26.30
N GLU A 1173 38.82 42.51 -26.14
CA GLU A 1173 40.08 41.90 -26.66
C GLU A 1173 40.30 40.57 -25.92
N THR A 1174 40.60 39.41 -26.52
CA THR A 1174 41.13 39.01 -27.84
C THR A 1174 40.83 37.50 -28.01
N SER A 1175 40.31 37.05 -29.16
CA SER A 1175 41.01 36.38 -30.29
C SER A 1175 41.46 34.92 -29.98
N ASP A 1176 41.47 33.91 -30.85
CA ASP A 1176 40.92 33.65 -32.19
C ASP A 1176 41.18 32.15 -32.52
N ILE A 1177 40.47 31.60 -33.51
CA ILE A 1177 40.80 30.41 -34.35
C ILE A 1177 40.57 28.97 -33.78
N SER A 1178 39.49 28.30 -34.20
CA SER A 1178 39.50 27.33 -35.33
C SER A 1178 38.23 26.45 -35.43
N GLN A 1179 37.64 26.45 -36.65
CA GLN A 1179 37.10 25.33 -37.44
C GLN A 1179 36.02 24.37 -36.85
N LYS A 1180 35.13 23.73 -37.60
CA LYS A 1180 34.45 23.88 -38.91
C LYS A 1180 33.58 22.60 -38.99
N GLU A 1181 32.51 22.66 -39.79
CA GLU A 1181 31.91 21.51 -40.52
C GLU A 1181 30.83 20.60 -39.87
N ILE A 1182 29.58 20.80 -40.35
CA ILE A 1182 28.67 19.84 -41.03
C ILE A 1182 27.23 19.80 -40.49
N LEU A 1183 26.37 20.50 -41.25
CA LEU A 1183 25.08 20.09 -41.85
C LEU A 1183 24.16 19.06 -41.15
N GLU A 1184 22.96 19.57 -40.83
CA GLU A 1184 21.60 19.07 -41.16
C GLU A 1184 21.45 17.98 -42.26
N PRO A 1185 20.35 17.17 -42.24
CA PRO A 1185 18.97 17.62 -42.52
C PRO A 1185 17.94 17.11 -41.49
N GLY A 1186 16.75 17.70 -41.32
CA GLY A 1186 15.86 18.34 -42.30
C GLY A 1186 14.72 17.35 -42.67
N ARG A 1187 13.50 17.56 -42.17
CA ARG A 1187 12.36 18.21 -42.86
C ARG A 1187 11.82 17.48 -44.10
N THR A 1188 10.53 17.15 -44.09
CA THR A 1188 9.43 17.77 -44.89
C THR A 1188 8.20 16.86 -44.79
N GLU A 1189 7.10 17.28 -44.15
CA GLU A 1189 6.10 18.31 -44.53
C GLU A 1189 4.95 17.75 -45.40
N LEU A 1190 3.79 18.43 -45.23
CA LEU A 1190 2.55 18.44 -46.03
C LEU A 1190 1.46 17.48 -45.54
N SER A 1191 0.21 17.88 -45.29
CA SER A 1191 -0.44 19.19 -45.43
C SER A 1191 -1.88 19.11 -44.93
N ASN A 1192 -2.39 20.24 -44.45
CA ASN A 1192 -3.78 20.72 -44.55
C ASN A 1192 -4.90 20.04 -43.74
N SER A 1193 -5.15 20.68 -42.61
CA SER A 1193 -6.41 20.70 -41.85
C SER A 1193 -7.51 21.54 -42.53
N GLY A 1194 -8.74 21.00 -42.51
CA GLY A 1194 -10.03 21.70 -42.63
C GLY A 1194 -10.97 21.08 -43.67
N PRO A 1195 -12.32 21.18 -43.56
CA PRO A 1195 -13.18 21.63 -42.45
C PRO A 1195 -14.21 20.55 -42.02
N GLY A 1196 -14.82 20.64 -40.83
CA GLY A 1196 -15.87 19.66 -40.52
C GLY A 1196 -16.54 19.65 -39.15
N ASN A 1197 -16.35 20.63 -38.27
CA ASN A 1197 -17.16 20.71 -37.04
C ASN A 1197 -18.52 21.35 -37.32
N ARG A 1198 -19.40 20.58 -37.98
CA ARG A 1198 -20.85 20.76 -38.01
C ARG A 1198 -21.50 19.38 -38.10
N ARG A 1199 -21.74 18.71 -36.97
CA ARG A 1199 -22.79 17.68 -36.79
C ARG A 1199 -22.86 17.17 -35.34
N LEU A 1200 -23.09 18.07 -34.39
CA LEU A 1200 -23.48 17.71 -33.02
C LEU A 1200 -24.76 18.46 -32.55
N GLY A 1201 -25.57 18.92 -33.49
CA GLY A 1201 -26.89 19.52 -33.22
C GLY A 1201 -28.05 18.52 -33.17
N TRP A 1202 -27.94 17.35 -33.81
CA TRP A 1202 -29.05 16.38 -33.91
C TRP A 1202 -29.19 15.42 -32.72
N VAL A 1203 -28.12 15.20 -31.95
CA VAL A 1203 -28.15 14.27 -30.79
C VAL A 1203 -28.88 14.88 -29.59
N ARG A 1204 -28.90 16.22 -29.46
CA ARG A 1204 -29.70 16.91 -28.41
C ARG A 1204 -31.19 16.97 -28.73
N GLU A 1205 -31.59 16.85 -29.99
CA GLU A 1205 -33.00 16.93 -30.40
C GLU A 1205 -33.73 15.57 -30.28
N ILE A 1206 -33.00 14.45 -30.39
CA ILE A 1206 -33.54 13.10 -30.13
C ILE A 1206 -33.75 12.87 -28.62
N LEU A 1207 -32.84 13.36 -27.77
CA LEU A 1207 -32.96 13.25 -26.31
C LEU A 1207 -34.07 14.11 -25.70
N ALA A 1208 -34.56 15.13 -26.42
CA ALA A 1208 -35.72 15.92 -26.00
C ALA A 1208 -37.08 15.30 -26.40
N LYS A 1209 -37.10 14.33 -27.32
CA LYS A 1209 -38.32 13.63 -27.77
C LYS A 1209 -38.56 12.26 -27.13
N VAL A 1210 -37.58 11.71 -26.40
CA VAL A 1210 -37.75 10.46 -25.62
C VAL A 1210 -38.16 10.76 -24.16
N ARG A 1211 -38.11 12.03 -23.73
CA ARG A 1211 -38.51 12.46 -22.38
C ARG A 1211 -39.94 13.02 -22.28
N LYS A 1212 -40.74 12.82 -23.32
CA LYS A 1212 -42.16 13.19 -23.43
C LYS A 1212 -42.86 12.12 -24.25
#